data_AF-A0A7K0WVC4-F1
#
_entry.id   AF-A0A7K0WVC4-F1
#
_cell.length_a   1.000
_cell.length_b   1.000
_cell.length_c   1.000
_cell.angle_alpha   90.00
_cell.angle_beta   90.00
_cell.angle_gamma   90.00
#
_symmetry.space_group_name_H-M   'P 1'
#
loop_
_entity.id
_entity.type
_entity.pdbx_description
1 polymer ?
#
loop_
_entity_poly.entity_id
_entity_poly.type
_entity_poly.pdbx_seq_one_letter_code
_entity_poly.pdbx_strand_id
1 'polypeptide(L)'
;MPGSTAVTEEITISSSEDTIDVTPHPRLLAVLGDIEFAPWQCLAELVDNAFDDFLVAPPEGETPRVAISLPGRNSNRRDAQVWITDNGRGMSLEHLTGAVSAGWTSNARYGKLGLFGMGFNIATARLGGQTTVRTTRAGDPDWLSVTLDLKAMEAKGDFAVPVVREPKDDPSLHGTEVVVSRLKQEQFDALSRQQTRIRGLLGDVYSYLLREKGFSLLVDNTAAQPRLPCVWNKDRYVVVRNERVPAYIEIDRELTPLTACQDCGRWQDLGVQTCQECSSHNLEVRERRIRGWLGIQRYSHKTDFGVDFLRNGRKILIRDVSLFAWVDPNEPGARAIPEYPIEVPNEGRIVGEIHLDHVRVDYQKTAFEYESPEWKYAVRQLRGEGPLRPKHAKDAGYEVNESPIGRLFTAYRRLDPGLRSLVPGDGTKAMHQKARDWADEFRKGNEEYQDDHVWYEAARQHDEPKVVVPPEATEPSTDDDQDVSSRLDIPEPTDPATSPDDEPTPVRETEDQKQARYRSSGEVLLDISGEYSLPTFGTWKVTVYGLTSIELIDGDARRVPVYVQSQRGSEVHVFVDFGHALFTEFGGDPREHALVGIADFMRERRGSSASVSSIVADLKVKCLPDQRVTPDALAAVAHSLLGRVRSVMRPVIAGNAEGFWSLVGKDDQDATEQRYAREGLDIFWDTVRLEGDWVTYAPATALTRLMQQRPGDFLDGKVFRPGYAAFADPHARSLSVGRIAGYLNDVGLLAERRTPPRPDDLSRGRLSCRLLESELSEAALDD
;
A
#
# COMPACT_ATOMS: atom_id res chain seq x y z
N MET A 1 28.31 72.50 56.79
CA MET A 1 28.30 71.83 55.48
C MET A 1 28.61 70.35 55.67
N PRO A 2 27.60 69.48 55.82
CA PRO A 2 27.82 68.03 55.76
C PRO A 2 28.06 67.60 54.30
N GLY A 3 28.98 66.67 54.07
CA GLY A 3 29.15 66.03 52.76
C GLY A 3 28.09 64.96 52.57
N SER A 4 27.40 64.96 51.43
CA SER A 4 26.39 63.93 51.13
C SER A 4 27.05 62.63 50.70
N THR A 5 26.77 61.53 51.41
CA THR A 5 27.13 60.18 50.98
C THR A 5 26.28 59.77 49.78
N ALA A 6 26.91 59.61 48.61
CA ALA A 6 26.26 59.01 47.46
C ALA A 6 26.08 57.50 47.71
N VAL A 7 24.83 57.05 47.80
CA VAL A 7 24.51 55.62 47.79
C VAL A 7 24.69 55.12 46.36
N THR A 8 25.57 54.14 46.18
CA THR A 8 25.65 53.37 44.93
C THR A 8 24.69 52.20 45.06
N GLU A 9 23.56 52.27 44.36
CA GLU A 9 22.67 51.12 44.20
C GLU A 9 23.35 50.11 43.26
N GLU A 10 23.82 49.00 43.80
CA GLU A 10 24.20 47.85 42.98
C GLU A 10 22.94 47.26 42.34
N ILE A 11 22.70 47.61 41.07
CA ILE A 11 21.69 46.94 40.26
C ILE A 11 22.18 45.53 39.97
N THR A 12 21.86 44.59 40.86
CA THR A 12 22.01 43.16 40.60
C THR A 12 21.09 42.77 39.46
N ILE A 13 21.63 42.72 38.24
CA ILE A 13 20.93 42.20 37.07
C ILE A 13 20.72 40.71 37.28
N SER A 14 19.52 40.36 37.73
CA SER A 14 19.03 38.98 37.74
C SER A 14 18.89 38.51 36.30
N SER A 15 19.85 37.74 35.80
CA SER A 15 19.76 37.07 34.49
C SER A 15 18.78 35.89 34.54
N SER A 16 17.50 36.20 34.65
CA SER A 16 16.46 35.34 34.09
C SER A 16 16.59 35.43 32.57
N GLU A 17 17.22 34.44 31.96
CA GLU A 17 17.23 34.32 30.50
C GLU A 17 15.80 33.99 30.04
N ASP A 18 15.13 34.96 29.41
CA ASP A 18 13.78 34.78 28.84
C ASP A 18 13.84 33.85 27.62
N THR A 19 13.88 32.54 27.86
CA THR A 19 13.93 31.51 26.82
C THR A 19 12.61 31.43 26.06
N ILE A 20 12.65 31.66 24.74
CA ILE A 20 11.50 31.50 23.84
C ILE A 20 11.54 30.10 23.25
N ASP A 21 10.48 29.30 23.44
CA ASP A 21 10.28 28.06 22.70
C ASP A 21 9.90 28.39 21.24
N VAL A 22 10.64 27.81 20.31
CA VAL A 22 10.48 27.98 18.85
C VAL A 22 10.13 26.66 18.15
N THR A 23 9.65 25.67 18.90
CA THR A 23 9.13 24.40 18.38
C THR A 23 8.07 24.66 17.30
N PRO A 24 8.20 24.10 16.09
CA PRO A 24 7.28 24.39 14.99
C PRO A 24 5.89 23.80 15.23
N HIS A 25 4.84 24.43 14.69
CA HIS A 25 3.49 23.87 14.75
C HIS A 25 3.39 22.57 13.90
N PRO A 26 2.66 21.52 14.33
CA PRO A 26 2.58 20.25 13.58
C PRO A 26 2.10 20.35 12.14
N ARG A 27 1.37 21.44 11.80
CA ARG A 27 1.03 21.84 10.43
C ARG A 27 2.24 21.85 9.46
N LEU A 28 3.45 22.05 9.96
CA LEU A 28 4.68 21.97 9.17
C LEU A 28 4.80 20.62 8.41
N LEU A 29 4.37 19.50 9.01
CA LEU A 29 4.37 18.20 8.34
C LEU A 29 3.41 18.16 7.14
N ALA A 30 2.25 18.81 7.23
CA ALA A 30 1.33 18.90 6.09
C ALA A 30 1.93 19.72 4.95
N VAL A 31 2.66 20.81 5.26
CA VAL A 31 3.37 21.66 4.29
C VAL A 31 4.57 20.93 3.66
N LEU A 32 5.27 20.06 4.39
CA LEU A 32 6.28 19.17 3.79
C LEU A 32 5.65 18.23 2.75
N GLY A 33 4.38 17.86 2.93
CA GLY A 33 3.60 17.10 1.95
C GLY A 33 3.19 17.86 0.69
N ASP A 34 3.48 19.15 0.57
CA ASP A 34 3.22 19.94 -0.64
C ASP A 34 4.46 20.05 -1.56
N ILE A 35 5.62 19.63 -1.07
CA ILE A 35 6.86 19.48 -1.85
C ILE A 35 6.62 18.49 -3.01
N GLU A 36 7.12 18.84 -4.20
CA GLU A 36 6.89 18.07 -5.43
C GLU A 36 7.74 16.79 -5.48
N PHE A 37 7.20 15.71 -4.89
CA PHE A 37 7.64 14.35 -5.12
C PHE A 37 6.62 13.61 -5.99
N ALA A 38 7.09 12.97 -7.06
CA ALA A 38 6.26 12.02 -7.81
C ALA A 38 5.92 10.79 -6.92
N PRO A 39 4.79 10.09 -7.16
CA PRO A 39 4.38 8.96 -6.33
C PRO A 39 5.45 7.87 -6.17
N TRP A 40 6.20 7.59 -7.25
CA TRP A 40 7.30 6.61 -7.22
C TRP A 40 8.50 7.08 -6.38
N GLN A 41 8.76 8.39 -6.28
CA GLN A 41 9.84 8.94 -5.44
C GLN A 41 9.48 8.80 -3.97
N CYS A 42 8.20 8.97 -3.61
CA CYS A 42 7.73 8.73 -2.24
C CYS A 42 7.95 7.27 -1.83
N LEU A 43 7.71 6.32 -2.73
CA LEU A 43 8.04 4.90 -2.52
C LEU A 43 9.55 4.68 -2.42
N ALA A 44 10.34 5.30 -3.30
CA ALA A 44 11.80 5.20 -3.30
C ALA A 44 12.44 5.72 -2.00
N GLU A 45 11.91 6.78 -1.39
CA GLU A 45 12.39 7.26 -0.08
C GLU A 45 12.16 6.26 1.06
N LEU A 46 11.18 5.36 0.92
CA LEU A 46 10.90 4.30 1.91
C LEU A 46 11.75 3.05 1.62
N VAL A 47 11.90 2.67 0.35
CA VAL A 47 12.82 1.61 -0.10
C VAL A 47 14.28 1.94 0.28
N ASP A 48 14.71 3.19 0.12
CA ASP A 48 16.05 3.66 0.48
C ASP A 48 16.39 3.38 1.95
N ASN A 49 15.44 3.56 2.89
CA ASN A 49 15.70 3.34 4.31
C ASN A 49 15.94 1.86 4.63
N ALA A 50 15.19 0.95 4.00
CA ALA A 50 15.36 -0.49 4.17
C ALA A 50 16.65 -1.00 3.47
N PHE A 51 16.92 -0.53 2.25
CA PHE A 51 18.17 -0.85 1.54
C PHE A 51 19.40 -0.29 2.26
N ASP A 52 19.28 0.85 2.93
CA ASP A 52 20.33 1.39 3.82
C ASP A 52 20.60 0.50 5.03
N ASP A 53 19.60 -0.20 5.56
CA ASP A 53 19.80 -1.17 6.63
C ASP A 53 20.48 -2.43 6.08
N PHE A 54 19.99 -2.97 4.96
CA PHE A 54 20.59 -4.13 4.27
C PHE A 54 22.05 -3.90 3.84
N LEU A 55 22.43 -2.66 3.48
CA LEU A 55 23.80 -2.29 3.14
C LEU A 55 24.75 -2.25 4.35
N VAL A 56 24.22 -2.15 5.57
CA VAL A 56 24.99 -2.19 6.83
C VAL A 56 24.98 -3.58 7.47
N ALA A 57 23.83 -4.24 7.49
CA ALA A 57 23.67 -5.61 7.95
C ALA A 57 22.47 -6.26 7.22
N PRO A 58 22.69 -7.09 6.18
CA PRO A 58 21.61 -7.87 5.59
C PRO A 58 21.12 -8.92 6.61
N PRO A 59 19.84 -9.34 6.54
CA PRO A 59 19.32 -10.42 7.38
C PRO A 59 20.10 -11.72 7.16
N GLU A 60 20.34 -12.48 8.24
CA GLU A 60 21.03 -13.76 8.18
C GLU A 60 20.09 -14.87 7.71
N GLY A 61 20.51 -15.66 6.72
CA GLY A 61 19.74 -16.80 6.20
C GLY A 61 18.59 -16.46 5.25
N GLU A 62 18.18 -15.18 5.14
CA GLU A 62 17.14 -14.71 4.23
C GLU A 62 17.68 -13.83 3.10
N THR A 63 16.95 -13.78 1.98
CA THR A 63 17.16 -12.74 0.96
C THR A 63 16.72 -11.38 1.52
N PRO A 64 17.55 -10.33 1.48
CA PRO A 64 17.12 -8.98 1.87
C PRO A 64 16.01 -8.49 0.95
N ARG A 65 14.81 -8.26 1.47
CA ARG A 65 13.58 -8.06 0.69
C ARG A 65 12.78 -6.86 1.18
N VAL A 66 12.44 -5.98 0.26
CA VAL A 66 11.35 -4.99 0.42
C VAL A 66 10.15 -5.44 -0.41
N ALA A 67 8.95 -5.38 0.14
CA ALA A 67 7.71 -5.60 -0.57
C ALA A 67 6.77 -4.39 -0.43
N ILE A 68 6.39 -3.82 -1.57
CA ILE A 68 5.41 -2.75 -1.70
C ILE A 68 4.09 -3.35 -2.14
N SER A 69 2.99 -2.89 -1.56
CA SER A 69 1.63 -3.22 -1.98
C SER A 69 0.79 -1.95 -2.14
N LEU A 70 0.14 -1.83 -3.29
CA LEU A 70 -0.54 -0.63 -3.78
C LEU A 70 -2.07 -0.81 -3.78
N PRO A 71 -2.86 0.29 -3.80
CA PRO A 71 -4.31 0.21 -3.89
C PRO A 71 -4.78 -0.50 -5.17
N GLY A 72 -5.82 -1.33 -5.05
CA GLY A 72 -6.45 -1.98 -6.18
C GLY A 72 -7.09 -0.96 -7.14
N ARG A 73 -7.13 -1.28 -8.44
CA ARG A 73 -7.61 -0.36 -9.49
C ARG A 73 -9.06 0.11 -9.28
N ASN A 74 -9.90 -0.74 -8.69
CA ASN A 74 -11.32 -0.53 -8.47
C ASN A 74 -11.64 -0.16 -7.00
N SER A 75 -10.64 0.23 -6.22
CA SER A 75 -10.80 0.55 -4.79
C SER A 75 -11.35 1.96 -4.54
N ASN A 76 -11.95 2.18 -3.37
CA ASN A 76 -12.35 3.51 -2.91
C ASN A 76 -11.16 4.23 -2.25
N ARG A 77 -10.91 5.50 -2.58
CA ARG A 77 -9.84 6.31 -1.96
C ARG A 77 -9.99 6.45 -0.44
N ARG A 78 -11.19 6.28 0.11
CA ARG A 78 -11.46 6.24 1.56
C ARG A 78 -10.64 5.14 2.25
N ASP A 79 -10.60 3.96 1.63
CA ASP A 79 -10.05 2.73 2.20
C ASP A 79 -8.70 2.35 1.58
N ALA A 80 -8.31 3.02 0.49
CA ALA A 80 -7.03 2.88 -0.19
C ALA A 80 -5.81 3.11 0.73
N GLN A 81 -4.87 2.16 0.70
CA GLN A 81 -3.63 2.21 1.48
C GLN A 81 -2.42 1.82 0.63
N VAL A 82 -1.26 2.36 1.00
CA VAL A 82 0.06 1.93 0.48
C VAL A 82 0.78 1.25 1.64
N TRP A 83 1.21 0.00 1.46
CA TRP A 83 2.03 -0.71 2.46
C TRP A 83 3.44 -0.92 1.89
N ILE A 84 4.45 -0.70 2.72
CA ILE A 84 5.85 -0.98 2.43
C ILE A 84 6.36 -1.83 3.59
N THR A 85 6.92 -3.00 3.32
CA THR A 85 7.41 -3.94 4.33
C THR A 85 8.83 -4.38 4.00
N ASP A 86 9.67 -4.53 5.02
CA ASP A 86 11.03 -5.07 4.91
C ASP A 86 11.31 -6.16 5.96
N ASN A 87 12.23 -7.08 5.64
CA ASN A 87 12.84 -7.99 6.61
C ASN A 87 14.19 -7.45 7.12
N GLY A 88 14.32 -6.13 7.31
CA GLY A 88 15.48 -5.51 7.92
C GLY A 88 15.59 -5.84 9.41
N ARG A 89 16.59 -5.28 10.09
CA ARG A 89 16.80 -5.58 11.52
C ARG A 89 15.75 -4.95 12.43
N GLY A 90 14.94 -4.03 11.91
CA GLY A 90 13.99 -3.19 12.65
C GLY A 90 14.63 -2.17 13.59
N MET A 91 13.79 -1.39 14.27
CA MET A 91 14.23 -0.27 15.11
C MET A 91 13.97 -0.50 16.60
N SER A 92 14.85 0.05 17.44
CA SER A 92 14.53 0.29 18.86
C SER A 92 13.53 1.45 18.98
N LEU A 93 12.93 1.63 20.16
CA LEU A 93 12.07 2.80 20.41
C LEU A 93 12.81 4.13 20.16
N GLU A 94 14.07 4.24 20.59
CA GLU A 94 14.92 5.41 20.36
C GLU A 94 15.14 5.69 18.86
N HIS A 95 15.48 4.65 18.09
CA HIS A 95 15.64 4.76 16.63
C HIS A 95 14.31 5.12 15.94
N LEU A 96 13.19 4.53 16.37
CA LEU A 96 11.86 4.82 15.82
C LEU A 96 11.43 6.26 16.11
N THR A 97 11.56 6.72 17.36
CA THR A 97 11.27 8.11 17.76
C THR A 97 12.08 9.09 16.91
N GLY A 98 13.38 8.80 16.72
CA GLY A 98 14.23 9.61 15.85
C GLY A 98 13.83 9.55 14.36
N ALA A 99 13.52 8.37 13.82
CA ALA A 99 13.16 8.18 12.42
C ALA A 99 11.86 8.90 12.01
N VAL A 100 10.89 9.03 12.93
CA VAL A 100 9.68 9.84 12.69
C VAL A 100 9.86 11.33 13.00
N SER A 101 10.88 11.70 13.79
CA SER A 101 11.11 13.10 14.18
C SER A 101 11.66 13.93 13.01
N ALA A 102 10.93 14.98 12.62
CA ALA A 102 11.33 15.84 11.52
C ALA A 102 12.68 16.55 11.81
N GLY A 103 13.67 16.32 10.94
CA GLY A 103 14.99 16.95 11.04
C GLY A 103 16.00 16.20 11.91
N TRP A 104 15.64 15.07 12.53
CA TRP A 104 16.58 14.25 13.27
C TRP A 104 17.44 13.41 12.32
N THR A 105 18.76 13.44 12.49
CA THR A 105 19.72 12.66 11.68
C THR A 105 20.74 11.96 12.59
N SER A 106 20.44 10.73 13.01
CA SER A 106 21.45 9.80 13.53
C SER A 106 22.27 9.16 12.40
N ASN A 107 21.72 9.09 11.20
CA ASN A 107 22.41 8.59 10.01
C ASN A 107 23.53 9.55 9.60
N ALA A 108 24.76 9.03 9.62
CA ALA A 108 25.90 9.61 8.93
C ALA A 108 25.54 9.98 7.48
N ARG A 109 25.80 11.21 7.04
CA ARG A 109 25.46 11.69 5.67
C ARG A 109 26.30 11.04 4.54
N TYR A 110 27.15 10.08 4.87
CA TYR A 110 28.00 9.35 3.93
C TYR A 110 27.82 7.84 4.11
N GLY A 111 27.78 7.09 2.99
CA GLY A 111 27.50 5.64 3.00
C GLY A 111 26.03 5.28 3.26
N LYS A 112 25.13 6.27 3.26
CA LYS A 112 23.68 6.12 3.35
C LYS A 112 22.96 6.83 2.19
N LEU A 113 21.85 6.23 1.75
CA LEU A 113 20.88 6.75 0.80
C LEU A 113 19.99 7.81 1.47
N GLY A 114 19.55 7.60 2.71
CA GLY A 114 18.83 8.56 3.54
C GLY A 114 19.75 9.63 4.14
N LEU A 115 19.64 10.88 3.65
CA LEU A 115 20.63 11.94 3.90
C LEU A 115 20.16 13.14 4.74
N PHE A 116 18.85 13.31 4.91
CA PHE A 116 18.27 14.60 5.32
C PHE A 116 17.37 14.57 6.56
N GLY A 117 17.07 13.39 7.14
CA GLY A 117 16.17 13.29 8.31
C GLY A 117 14.73 13.75 8.04
N MET A 118 14.35 13.89 6.77
CA MET A 118 13.05 14.41 6.34
C MET A 118 12.42 13.63 5.19
N GLY A 119 13.18 12.81 4.44
CA GLY A 119 12.66 12.05 3.29
C GLY A 119 11.45 11.18 3.62
N PHE A 120 11.50 10.48 4.77
CA PHE A 120 10.35 9.73 5.31
C PHE A 120 9.10 10.62 5.52
N ASN A 121 9.25 11.75 6.21
CA ASN A 121 8.14 12.66 6.53
C ASN A 121 7.58 13.38 5.29
N ILE A 122 8.45 13.76 4.34
CA ILE A 122 8.04 14.35 3.06
C ILE A 122 7.26 13.31 2.24
N ALA A 123 7.81 12.11 2.06
CA ALA A 123 7.18 11.05 1.27
C ALA A 123 5.82 10.63 1.84
N THR A 124 5.73 10.42 3.15
CA THR A 124 4.50 9.96 3.81
C THR A 124 3.41 11.04 3.83
N ALA A 125 3.76 12.29 4.16
CA ALA A 125 2.84 13.43 4.11
C ALA A 125 2.46 13.84 2.67
N ARG A 126 3.29 13.54 1.65
CA ARG A 126 2.90 13.68 0.24
C ARG A 126 1.88 12.63 -0.16
N LEU A 127 2.09 11.37 0.22
CA LEU A 127 1.22 10.25 -0.10
C LEU A 127 -0.18 10.36 0.54
N GLY A 128 -0.28 10.63 1.84
CA GLY A 128 -1.56 10.59 2.56
C GLY A 128 -1.60 11.33 3.90
N GLY A 129 -2.81 11.43 4.46
CA GLY A 129 -3.06 12.18 5.71
C GLY A 129 -2.80 11.40 7.00
N GLN A 130 -2.55 10.09 6.92
CA GLN A 130 -2.28 9.23 8.07
C GLN A 130 -1.19 8.21 7.72
N THR A 131 -0.25 7.96 8.62
CA THR A 131 0.82 6.96 8.46
C THR A 131 1.03 6.18 9.75
N THR A 132 1.04 4.85 9.67
CA THR A 132 1.45 3.97 10.76
C THR A 132 2.81 3.36 10.45
N VAL A 133 3.75 3.44 11.38
CA VAL A 133 5.02 2.73 11.36
C VAL A 133 4.98 1.65 12.44
N ARG A 134 5.19 0.40 12.03
CA ARG A 134 5.25 -0.79 12.89
C ARG A 134 6.60 -1.46 12.68
N THR A 135 7.35 -1.70 13.75
CA THR A 135 8.75 -2.16 13.64
C THR A 135 9.13 -3.06 14.82
N THR A 136 10.05 -3.99 14.60
CA THR A 136 10.59 -4.82 15.67
C THR A 136 11.93 -5.45 15.32
N ARG A 137 12.73 -5.78 16.32
CA ARG A 137 14.03 -6.46 16.16
C ARG A 137 13.93 -7.91 16.63
N ALA A 138 14.79 -8.78 16.10
CA ALA A 138 14.85 -10.17 16.53
C ALA A 138 15.13 -10.27 18.04
N GLY A 139 14.33 -11.06 18.76
CA GLY A 139 14.42 -11.22 20.22
C GLY A 139 13.66 -10.17 21.05
N ASP A 140 13.18 -9.06 20.48
CA ASP A 140 12.19 -8.22 21.16
C ASP A 140 10.86 -9.00 21.31
N PRO A 141 10.10 -8.84 22.42
CA PRO A 141 8.83 -9.54 22.64
C PRO A 141 7.64 -8.89 21.90
N ASP A 142 7.75 -7.61 21.57
CA ASP A 142 6.67 -6.79 21.01
C ASP A 142 7.05 -6.24 19.63
N TRP A 143 6.05 -5.98 18.80
CA TRP A 143 6.09 -4.91 17.81
C TRP A 143 5.88 -3.56 18.48
N LEU A 144 6.66 -2.56 18.06
CA LEU A 144 6.42 -1.15 18.36
C LEU A 144 5.62 -0.53 17.21
N SER A 145 4.49 0.11 17.51
CA SER A 145 3.58 0.68 16.51
C SER A 145 3.24 2.14 16.87
N VAL A 146 3.39 3.05 15.89
CA VAL A 146 3.19 4.51 16.05
C VAL A 146 2.40 5.03 14.86
N THR A 147 1.32 5.79 15.11
CA THR A 147 0.43 6.32 14.06
C THR A 147 0.45 7.86 14.04
N LEU A 148 1.08 8.42 13.02
CA LEU A 148 1.07 9.83 12.69
C LEU A 148 -0.25 10.17 11.96
N ASP A 149 -1.19 10.83 12.61
CA ASP A 149 -2.38 11.41 11.98
C ASP A 149 -2.20 12.93 11.91
N LEU A 150 -1.88 13.43 10.72
CA LEU A 150 -1.49 14.84 10.52
C LEU A 150 -2.61 15.81 10.95
N LYS A 151 -3.87 15.42 10.75
CA LYS A 151 -5.03 16.24 11.13
C LYS A 151 -5.26 16.23 12.64
N ALA A 152 -5.06 15.09 13.30
CA ALA A 152 -5.16 15.01 14.76
C ALA A 152 -4.03 15.79 15.45
N MET A 153 -2.80 15.69 14.93
CA MET A 153 -1.63 16.43 15.43
C MET A 153 -1.80 17.94 15.22
N GLU A 154 -2.24 18.39 14.03
CA GLU A 154 -2.54 19.81 13.79
C GLU A 154 -3.65 20.35 14.71
N ALA A 155 -4.71 19.57 14.97
CA ALA A 155 -5.80 19.98 15.85
C ALA A 155 -5.42 19.99 17.34
N LYS A 156 -4.43 19.16 17.75
CA LYS A 156 -3.91 19.09 19.11
C LYS A 156 -2.81 20.13 19.39
N GLY A 157 -2.09 20.56 18.35
CA GLY A 157 -1.02 21.56 18.44
C GLY A 157 0.33 21.02 18.91
N ASP A 158 0.49 19.70 19.09
CA ASP A 158 1.74 19.05 19.51
C ASP A 158 2.12 17.83 18.65
N PHE A 159 3.36 17.36 18.83
CA PHE A 159 3.90 16.15 18.18
C PHE A 159 3.82 14.88 19.07
N ALA A 160 3.09 14.91 20.19
CA ALA A 160 3.07 13.82 21.16
C ALA A 160 2.08 12.72 20.73
N VAL A 161 2.62 11.73 20.02
CA VAL A 161 1.95 10.54 19.49
C VAL A 161 2.17 9.32 20.42
N PRO A 162 1.14 8.53 20.75
CA PRO A 162 1.29 7.34 21.60
C PRO A 162 2.01 6.20 20.87
N VAL A 163 2.82 5.46 21.63
CA VAL A 163 3.44 4.20 21.17
C VAL A 163 2.58 3.03 21.64
N VAL A 164 2.11 2.21 20.71
CA VAL A 164 1.42 0.95 20.97
C VAL A 164 2.44 -0.20 20.98
N ARG A 165 2.24 -1.17 21.87
CA ARG A 165 2.98 -2.44 21.91
C ARG A 165 2.04 -3.59 21.59
N GLU A 166 2.44 -4.44 20.66
CA GLU A 166 1.65 -5.58 20.17
C GLU A 166 2.52 -6.84 20.30
N PRO A 167 2.16 -7.84 21.13
CA PRO A 167 2.97 -9.04 21.30
C PRO A 167 3.23 -9.78 19.97
N LYS A 168 4.39 -10.41 19.84
CA LYS A 168 4.70 -11.30 18.71
C LYS A 168 4.17 -12.71 18.91
N ASP A 169 3.73 -13.33 17.82
CA ASP A 169 3.51 -14.78 17.75
C ASP A 169 4.86 -15.56 17.79
N ASP A 170 5.92 -14.98 17.22
CA ASP A 170 7.27 -15.55 17.17
C ASP A 170 8.33 -14.46 17.48
N PRO A 171 9.13 -14.60 18.56
CA PRO A 171 10.21 -13.66 18.92
C PRO A 171 11.29 -13.46 17.85
N SER A 172 11.49 -14.41 16.93
CA SER A 172 12.51 -14.33 15.88
C SER A 172 12.20 -13.24 14.84
N LEU A 173 10.92 -12.90 14.65
CA LEU A 173 10.47 -11.90 13.68
C LEU A 173 11.19 -10.56 13.87
N HIS A 174 11.60 -9.96 12.75
CA HIS A 174 12.23 -8.65 12.66
C HIS A 174 11.81 -7.94 11.36
N GLY A 175 11.93 -6.61 11.34
CA GLY A 175 11.61 -5.81 10.15
C GLY A 175 10.87 -4.52 10.48
N THR A 176 10.49 -3.81 9.42
CA THR A 176 9.62 -2.63 9.49
C THR A 176 8.49 -2.71 8.47
N GLU A 177 7.34 -2.18 8.86
CA GLU A 177 6.11 -2.02 8.09
C GLU A 177 5.71 -0.54 8.16
N VAL A 178 5.56 0.11 6.99
CA VAL A 178 5.06 1.48 6.85
C VAL A 178 3.76 1.42 6.05
N VAL A 179 2.67 1.86 6.68
CA VAL A 179 1.34 1.96 6.06
C VAL A 179 0.96 3.42 5.94
N VAL A 180 0.73 3.90 4.72
CA VAL A 180 0.15 5.22 4.47
C VAL A 180 -1.30 5.05 4.01
N SER A 181 -2.22 5.76 4.64
CA SER A 181 -3.66 5.73 4.35
C SER A 181 -4.23 7.15 4.25
N ARG A 182 -5.53 7.26 3.91
CA ARG A 182 -6.20 8.54 3.56
C ARG A 182 -5.44 9.29 2.46
N LEU A 183 -5.16 8.60 1.36
CA LEU A 183 -4.29 9.09 0.29
C LEU A 183 -4.80 10.39 -0.35
N LYS A 184 -3.87 11.28 -0.74
CA LYS A 184 -4.19 12.47 -1.57
C LYS A 184 -4.71 11.99 -2.94
N GLN A 185 -5.68 12.69 -3.52
CA GLN A 185 -6.39 12.24 -4.74
C GLN A 185 -5.42 11.94 -5.91
N GLU A 186 -4.52 12.89 -6.23
CA GLU A 186 -3.47 12.73 -7.24
C GLU A 186 -2.55 11.51 -7.01
N GLN A 187 -2.24 11.19 -5.77
CA GLN A 187 -1.39 10.05 -5.41
C GLN A 187 -2.17 8.75 -5.59
N PHE A 188 -3.41 8.68 -5.11
CA PHE A 188 -4.30 7.55 -5.30
C PHE A 188 -4.54 7.22 -6.78
N ASP A 189 -4.88 8.21 -7.61
CA ASP A 189 -5.13 8.04 -9.06
C ASP A 189 -3.90 7.54 -9.82
N ALA A 190 -2.69 7.85 -9.33
CA ALA A 190 -1.44 7.38 -9.92
C ALA A 190 -1.07 5.96 -9.44
N LEU A 191 -1.13 5.71 -8.13
CA LEU A 191 -0.70 4.43 -7.53
C LEU A 191 -1.63 3.28 -7.93
N SER A 192 -2.95 3.52 -7.98
CA SER A 192 -3.96 2.51 -8.36
C SER A 192 -4.01 2.16 -9.85
N ARG A 193 -3.27 2.90 -10.71
CA ARG A 193 -3.33 2.75 -12.17
C ARG A 193 -1.97 2.60 -12.86
N GLN A 194 -0.86 2.78 -12.15
CA GLN A 194 0.49 2.79 -12.73
C GLN A 194 1.44 1.76 -12.10
N GLN A 195 0.92 0.74 -11.40
CA GLN A 195 1.69 -0.30 -10.69
C GLN A 195 2.83 -0.87 -11.54
N THR A 196 2.55 -1.34 -12.76
CA THR A 196 3.55 -1.89 -13.70
C THR A 196 4.62 -0.88 -14.09
N ARG A 197 4.27 0.41 -14.26
CA ARG A 197 5.22 1.48 -14.59
C ARG A 197 6.12 1.82 -13.40
N ILE A 198 5.54 1.87 -12.20
CA ILE A 198 6.25 2.08 -10.93
C ILE A 198 7.23 0.94 -10.69
N ARG A 199 6.79 -0.32 -10.80
CA ARG A 199 7.63 -1.53 -10.68
C ARG A 199 8.81 -1.50 -11.65
N GLY A 200 8.57 -1.18 -12.92
CA GLY A 200 9.63 -1.07 -13.93
C GLY A 200 10.61 0.08 -13.67
N LEU A 201 10.15 1.21 -13.14
CA LEU A 201 11.01 2.35 -12.80
C LEU A 201 11.86 2.09 -11.55
N LEU A 202 11.31 1.45 -10.52
CA LEU A 202 12.06 1.05 -9.34
C LEU A 202 13.12 -0.03 -9.69
N GLY A 203 12.78 -0.98 -10.56
CA GLY A 203 13.73 -1.96 -11.11
C GLY A 203 14.87 -1.34 -11.93
N ASP A 204 14.64 -0.17 -12.55
CA ASP A 204 15.70 0.61 -13.20
C ASP A 204 16.56 1.38 -12.17
N VAL A 205 15.93 2.14 -11.28
CA VAL A 205 16.57 2.97 -10.24
C VAL A 205 17.49 2.17 -9.32
N TYR A 206 17.07 0.97 -8.94
CA TYR A 206 17.82 0.08 -8.04
C TYR A 206 18.52 -1.08 -8.76
N SER A 207 18.57 -1.08 -10.10
CA SER A 207 19.12 -2.19 -10.91
C SER A 207 20.49 -2.69 -10.45
N TYR A 208 21.39 -1.82 -9.98
CA TYR A 208 22.67 -2.24 -9.41
C TYR A 208 22.54 -2.99 -8.08
N LEU A 209 21.73 -2.52 -7.13
CA LEU A 209 21.55 -3.21 -5.84
C LEU A 209 20.85 -4.57 -6.02
N LEU A 210 19.85 -4.62 -6.88
CA LEU A 210 19.13 -5.86 -7.22
C LEU A 210 20.06 -6.91 -7.86
N ARG A 211 20.99 -6.50 -8.74
CA ARG A 211 22.00 -7.39 -9.36
C ARG A 211 23.15 -7.75 -8.41
N GLU A 212 23.88 -6.75 -7.94
CA GLU A 212 25.19 -6.93 -7.32
C GLU A 212 25.14 -7.15 -5.80
N LYS A 213 23.98 -6.94 -5.16
CA LYS A 213 23.74 -7.21 -3.72
C LYS A 213 22.68 -8.30 -3.48
N GLY A 214 22.04 -8.82 -4.53
CA GLY A 214 20.98 -9.84 -4.41
C GLY A 214 19.75 -9.36 -3.65
N PHE A 215 19.52 -8.04 -3.56
CA PHE A 215 18.35 -7.49 -2.90
C PHE A 215 17.09 -7.82 -3.72
N SER A 216 15.99 -8.09 -3.03
CA SER A 216 14.68 -8.31 -3.63
C SER A 216 13.78 -7.09 -3.42
N LEU A 217 13.10 -6.66 -4.48
CA LEU A 217 12.05 -5.65 -4.41
C LEU A 217 10.80 -6.19 -5.10
N LEU A 218 9.71 -6.33 -4.35
CA LEU A 218 8.41 -6.72 -4.86
C LEU A 218 7.49 -5.49 -4.94
N VAL A 219 6.66 -5.43 -5.97
CA VAL A 219 5.53 -4.50 -6.09
C VAL A 219 4.32 -5.33 -6.50
N ASP A 220 3.31 -5.37 -5.62
CA ASP A 220 2.09 -6.19 -5.77
C ASP A 220 2.46 -7.67 -6.00
N ASN A 221 3.22 -8.20 -5.03
CA ASN A 221 3.87 -9.51 -5.01
C ASN A 221 4.74 -9.87 -6.25
N THR A 222 4.93 -8.94 -7.18
CA THR A 222 5.66 -9.15 -8.43
C THR A 222 7.05 -8.52 -8.36
N ALA A 223 8.10 -9.27 -8.67
CA ALA A 223 9.47 -8.77 -8.61
C ALA A 223 9.72 -7.59 -9.58
N ALA A 224 10.33 -6.53 -9.07
CA ALA A 224 10.87 -5.43 -9.86
C ALA A 224 12.19 -5.90 -10.52
N GLN A 225 12.12 -6.31 -11.78
CA GLN A 225 13.28 -6.86 -12.49
C GLN A 225 14.34 -5.76 -12.73
N PRO A 226 15.64 -6.05 -12.48
CA PRO A 226 16.71 -5.08 -12.71
C PRO A 226 16.86 -4.75 -14.20
N ARG A 227 16.92 -3.47 -14.55
CA ARG A 227 17.28 -3.06 -15.92
C ARG A 227 18.73 -3.46 -16.23
N LEU A 228 18.92 -4.47 -17.07
CA LEU A 228 20.24 -4.91 -17.54
C LEU A 228 20.77 -4.00 -18.68
N PRO A 229 22.08 -3.68 -18.70
CA PRO A 229 22.69 -2.91 -19.78
C PRO A 229 22.91 -3.78 -21.02
N CYS A 230 22.23 -3.47 -22.13
CA CYS A 230 22.36 -4.18 -23.40
C CYS A 230 23.54 -3.63 -24.22
N VAL A 231 24.76 -3.98 -23.79
CA VAL A 231 26.03 -3.46 -24.31
C VAL A 231 26.90 -4.54 -24.95
N TRP A 232 27.85 -4.12 -25.79
CA TRP A 232 28.87 -5.02 -26.35
C TRP A 232 29.79 -5.58 -25.27
N ASN A 233 30.27 -6.81 -25.49
CA ASN A 233 31.14 -7.50 -24.54
C ASN A 233 32.53 -6.83 -24.41
N LYS A 234 33.23 -7.09 -23.31
CA LYS A 234 34.52 -6.44 -22.97
C LYS A 234 35.65 -6.69 -23.98
N ASP A 235 35.54 -7.73 -24.81
CA ASP A 235 36.51 -8.07 -25.86
C ASP A 235 36.32 -7.28 -27.17
N ARG A 236 35.14 -6.66 -27.37
CA ARG A 236 34.79 -5.99 -28.63
C ARG A 236 35.54 -4.67 -28.79
N TYR A 237 36.06 -4.42 -29.99
CA TYR A 237 36.76 -3.18 -30.34
C TYR A 237 36.58 -2.83 -31.82
N VAL A 238 36.85 -1.57 -32.17
CA VAL A 238 37.02 -1.10 -33.56
C VAL A 238 38.43 -0.52 -33.76
N VAL A 239 38.87 -0.40 -35.02
CA VAL A 239 40.19 0.15 -35.36
C VAL A 239 40.05 1.52 -36.00
N VAL A 240 40.60 2.54 -35.35
CA VAL A 240 40.53 3.95 -35.76
C VAL A 240 41.93 4.53 -35.78
N ARG A 241 42.38 5.06 -36.93
CA ARG A 241 43.75 5.59 -37.11
C ARG A 241 44.87 4.60 -36.68
N ASN A 242 44.64 3.30 -36.88
CA ASN A 242 45.46 2.16 -36.43
C ASN A 242 45.51 1.90 -34.91
N GLU A 243 44.78 2.65 -34.08
CA GLU A 243 44.54 2.32 -32.67
C GLU A 243 43.32 1.39 -32.52
N ARG A 244 43.35 0.48 -31.54
CA ARG A 244 42.16 -0.30 -31.12
C ARG A 244 41.42 0.46 -30.01
N VAL A 245 40.19 0.88 -30.29
CA VAL A 245 39.31 1.50 -29.29
C VAL A 245 38.27 0.47 -28.84
N PRO A 246 38.24 0.06 -27.55
CA PRO A 246 37.30 -0.95 -27.06
C PRO A 246 35.87 -0.39 -26.97
N ALA A 247 34.88 -1.26 -27.10
CA ALA A 247 33.46 -0.93 -26.98
C ALA A 247 32.99 -0.80 -25.52
N TYR A 248 33.87 -1.14 -24.56
CA TYR A 248 33.69 -1.06 -23.12
C TYR A 248 34.97 -0.50 -22.49
N ILE A 249 34.83 0.48 -21.60
CA ILE A 249 35.92 1.10 -20.84
C ILE A 249 35.54 1.01 -19.36
N GLU A 250 36.32 0.24 -18.61
CA GLU A 250 36.21 0.19 -17.15
C GLU A 250 36.76 1.49 -16.55
N ILE A 251 36.00 2.09 -15.64
CA ILE A 251 36.36 3.33 -14.96
C ILE A 251 36.70 2.97 -13.53
N ASP A 252 37.96 3.15 -13.16
CA ASP A 252 38.39 3.07 -11.78
C ASP A 252 39.45 4.15 -11.49
N ARG A 253 39.10 5.08 -10.59
CA ARG A 253 39.91 6.23 -10.20
C ARG A 253 39.79 6.47 -8.70
N GLU A 254 40.83 6.10 -7.97
CA GLU A 254 41.04 6.50 -6.58
C GLU A 254 41.38 7.99 -6.52
N LEU A 255 40.78 8.69 -5.56
CA LEU A 255 41.02 10.10 -5.28
C LEU A 255 41.61 10.22 -3.87
N THR A 256 42.35 11.30 -3.59
CA THR A 256 42.87 11.58 -2.26
C THR A 256 41.74 11.50 -1.21
N PRO A 257 41.86 10.66 -0.18
CA PRO A 257 40.91 10.62 0.93
C PRO A 257 40.77 11.99 1.58
N LEU A 258 39.59 12.29 2.13
CA LEU A 258 39.33 13.51 2.89
C LEU A 258 38.58 13.17 4.17
N THR A 259 38.59 14.13 5.10
CA THR A 259 37.86 14.02 6.35
C THR A 259 36.39 14.43 6.11
N ALA A 260 35.47 13.49 6.25
CA ALA A 260 34.03 13.69 6.15
C ALA A 260 33.45 14.09 7.51
N CYS A 261 32.80 15.26 7.60
CA CYS A 261 31.95 15.58 8.74
C CYS A 261 30.61 14.87 8.63
N GLN A 262 30.25 14.05 9.61
CA GLN A 262 29.02 13.26 9.55
C GLN A 262 27.75 14.10 9.75
N ASP A 263 27.82 15.14 10.60
CA ASP A 263 26.66 15.96 10.98
C ASP A 263 26.19 16.90 9.86
N CYS A 264 27.12 17.62 9.21
CA CYS A 264 26.81 18.55 8.12
C CYS A 264 27.11 17.97 6.72
N GLY A 265 27.78 16.82 6.64
CA GLY A 265 28.11 16.16 5.37
C GLY A 265 29.09 16.93 4.50
N ARG A 266 29.99 17.75 5.05
CA ARG A 266 31.04 18.45 4.27
C ARG A 266 32.38 17.72 4.34
N TRP A 267 33.08 17.71 3.21
CA TRP A 267 34.48 17.31 3.12
C TRP A 267 35.39 18.38 3.72
N GLN A 268 36.47 17.94 4.37
CA GLN A 268 37.47 18.73 5.07
C GLN A 268 38.85 18.13 4.82
N ASP A 269 39.90 18.94 4.90
CA ASP A 269 41.27 18.46 4.71
C ASP A 269 41.68 17.40 5.76
N LEU A 270 42.69 16.60 5.42
CA LEU A 270 43.23 15.58 6.32
C LEU A 270 43.92 16.25 7.52
N GLY A 271 43.59 15.79 8.73
CA GLY A 271 44.14 16.32 9.99
C GLY A 271 43.32 17.44 10.63
N VAL A 272 42.28 17.96 9.96
CA VAL A 272 41.31 18.89 10.57
C VAL A 272 40.57 18.20 11.75
N GLN A 273 40.47 18.88 12.90
CA GLN A 273 39.89 18.34 14.15
C GLN A 273 38.48 18.87 14.48
N THR A 274 38.02 19.89 13.74
CA THR A 274 36.70 20.52 13.84
C THR A 274 36.22 20.90 12.45
N CYS A 275 34.96 20.60 12.12
CA CYS A 275 34.39 21.02 10.85
C CYS A 275 34.33 22.55 10.76
N GLN A 276 34.96 23.14 9.73
CA GLN A 276 35.03 24.58 9.48
C GLN A 276 33.64 25.24 9.30
N GLU A 277 32.61 24.47 8.97
CA GLU A 277 31.24 24.97 8.75
C GLU A 277 30.36 24.91 10.00
N CYS A 278 30.36 23.77 10.71
CA CYS A 278 29.43 23.52 11.83
C CYS A 278 30.13 23.31 13.18
N SER A 279 31.45 23.50 13.26
CA SER A 279 32.32 23.26 14.42
C SER A 279 32.33 21.83 14.98
N SER A 280 31.62 20.88 14.39
CA SER A 280 31.52 19.50 14.88
C SER A 280 32.87 18.76 14.87
N HIS A 281 33.09 17.96 15.92
CA HIS A 281 34.19 17.00 16.03
C HIS A 281 33.86 15.64 15.40
N ASN A 282 32.64 15.41 14.90
CA ASN A 282 32.20 14.16 14.31
C ASN A 282 32.77 14.01 12.88
N LEU A 283 34.06 13.71 12.82
CA LEU A 283 34.93 13.73 11.65
C LEU A 283 35.54 12.35 11.41
N GLU A 284 35.34 11.79 10.21
CA GLU A 284 35.91 10.50 9.81
C GLU A 284 36.71 10.64 8.51
N VAL A 285 37.92 10.08 8.43
CA VAL A 285 38.62 9.96 7.14
C VAL A 285 37.89 8.94 6.27
N ARG A 286 37.46 9.33 5.07
CA ARG A 286 36.81 8.43 4.11
C ARG A 286 37.49 8.49 2.74
N GLU A 287 37.61 7.32 2.13
CA GLU A 287 38.09 7.18 0.76
C GLU A 287 37.11 7.82 -0.23
N ARG A 288 37.63 8.28 -1.37
CA ARG A 288 36.84 8.85 -2.45
C ARG A 288 37.28 8.21 -3.75
N ARG A 289 36.31 7.75 -4.56
CA ARG A 289 36.55 6.96 -5.77
C ARG A 289 35.52 7.33 -6.82
N ILE A 290 35.93 7.36 -8.09
CA ILE A 290 35.03 7.33 -9.25
C ILE A 290 35.19 5.94 -9.84
N ARG A 291 34.13 5.13 -9.78
CA ARG A 291 34.15 3.72 -10.23
C ARG A 291 32.97 3.43 -11.14
N GLY A 292 33.08 2.42 -12.01
CA GLY A 292 32.01 2.00 -12.89
C GLY A 292 32.50 1.66 -14.28
N TRP A 293 31.71 1.95 -15.31
CA TRP A 293 32.08 1.71 -16.70
C TRP A 293 31.34 2.62 -17.68
N LEU A 294 31.94 2.79 -18.86
CA LEU A 294 31.32 3.39 -20.05
C LEU A 294 31.37 2.38 -21.19
N GLY A 295 30.40 2.41 -22.10
CA GLY A 295 30.38 1.47 -23.22
C GLY A 295 29.36 1.80 -24.30
N ILE A 296 29.24 0.91 -25.27
CA ILE A 296 28.40 1.07 -26.46
C ILE A 296 27.26 0.06 -26.42
N GLN A 297 26.03 0.52 -26.63
CA GLN A 297 24.86 -0.34 -26.75
C GLN A 297 24.84 -1.13 -28.06
N ARG A 298 24.25 -2.33 -28.02
CA ARG A 298 24.13 -3.21 -29.20
C ARG A 298 23.25 -2.60 -30.31
N TYR A 299 22.38 -1.66 -29.98
CA TYR A 299 21.48 -0.90 -30.87
C TYR A 299 21.68 0.63 -30.77
N SER A 300 20.82 1.40 -31.44
CA SER A 300 20.71 2.87 -31.35
C SER A 300 19.29 3.30 -30.96
N HIS A 301 19.17 4.36 -30.16
CA HIS A 301 17.87 4.90 -29.74
C HIS A 301 17.87 6.42 -29.51
N LYS A 302 16.69 7.04 -29.56
CA LYS A 302 16.51 8.50 -29.42
C LYS A 302 16.56 9.00 -27.96
N THR A 303 16.26 8.13 -27.00
CA THR A 303 16.11 8.48 -25.56
C THR A 303 16.62 7.39 -24.60
N ASP A 304 17.20 6.32 -25.14
CA ASP A 304 17.69 5.17 -24.37
C ASP A 304 19.19 5.05 -24.65
N PHE A 305 19.92 6.06 -24.20
CA PHE A 305 21.38 6.21 -24.21
C PHE A 305 21.73 7.30 -23.17
N GLY A 306 22.99 7.43 -22.78
CA GLY A 306 23.38 8.30 -21.65
C GLY A 306 23.95 7.52 -20.47
N VAL A 307 24.51 8.25 -19.51
CA VAL A 307 25.21 7.69 -18.35
C VAL A 307 24.25 7.67 -17.16
N ASP A 308 24.06 6.50 -16.55
CA ASP A 308 23.45 6.38 -15.24
C ASP A 308 24.48 6.78 -14.18
N PHE A 309 24.16 7.78 -13.34
CA PHE A 309 25.01 8.16 -12.21
C PHE A 309 24.37 7.72 -10.90
N LEU A 310 25.12 6.91 -10.15
CA LEU A 310 24.68 6.21 -8.95
C LEU A 310 25.34 6.78 -7.69
N ARG A 311 24.65 6.68 -6.56
CA ARG A 311 25.16 6.97 -5.23
C ARG A 311 24.69 5.90 -4.25
N ASN A 312 25.62 5.18 -3.63
CA ASN A 312 25.41 3.97 -2.83
C ASN A 312 24.53 2.93 -3.55
N GLY A 313 24.64 2.84 -4.88
CA GLY A 313 23.89 1.89 -5.71
C GLY A 313 22.49 2.32 -6.17
N ARG A 314 21.91 3.41 -5.66
CA ARG A 314 20.70 4.05 -6.23
C ARG A 314 21.09 4.96 -7.40
N LYS A 315 20.38 4.89 -8.53
CA LYS A 315 20.49 5.91 -9.59
C LYS A 315 19.91 7.24 -9.10
N ILE A 316 20.70 8.30 -9.26
CA ILE A 316 20.31 9.70 -9.00
C ILE A 316 19.97 10.37 -10.33
N LEU A 317 20.85 10.19 -11.32
CA LEU A 317 20.60 10.54 -12.71
C LEU A 317 20.46 9.25 -13.52
N ILE A 318 19.46 9.20 -14.39
CA ILE A 318 19.12 8.03 -15.21
C ILE A 318 19.25 8.44 -16.67
N ARG A 319 20.10 7.73 -17.44
CA ARG A 319 20.39 7.99 -18.86
C ARG A 319 20.72 9.46 -19.14
N ASP A 320 21.58 10.05 -18.30
CA ASP A 320 21.94 11.44 -18.44
C ASP A 320 22.77 11.68 -19.71
N VAL A 321 22.45 12.78 -20.39
CA VAL A 321 23.09 13.25 -21.61
C VAL A 321 23.88 14.55 -21.41
N SER A 322 23.99 15.08 -20.18
CA SER A 322 24.75 16.32 -19.90
C SER A 322 26.21 16.21 -20.34
N LEU A 323 26.84 15.03 -20.19
CA LEU A 323 28.20 14.76 -20.66
C LEU A 323 28.35 14.81 -22.19
N PHE A 324 27.25 14.79 -22.94
CA PHE A 324 27.25 14.89 -24.41
C PHE A 324 27.02 16.31 -24.93
N ALA A 325 26.89 17.29 -24.04
CA ALA A 325 26.95 18.71 -24.36
C ALA A 325 28.31 19.31 -23.96
N TRP A 326 28.55 20.54 -24.41
CA TRP A 326 29.65 21.38 -23.97
C TRP A 326 29.20 22.82 -23.78
N VAL A 327 29.71 23.47 -22.74
CA VAL A 327 29.59 24.91 -22.47
C VAL A 327 31.02 25.44 -22.46
N ASP A 328 31.29 26.55 -23.15
CA ASP A 328 32.62 27.17 -23.09
C ASP A 328 32.82 27.82 -21.70
N PRO A 329 33.79 27.37 -20.89
CA PRO A 329 34.04 27.98 -19.58
C PRO A 329 34.59 29.42 -19.68
N ASN A 330 35.00 29.87 -20.87
CA ASN A 330 35.57 31.19 -21.13
C ASN A 330 34.53 32.22 -21.58
N GLU A 331 33.30 31.81 -21.93
CA GLU A 331 32.21 32.70 -22.36
C GLU A 331 31.09 32.76 -21.30
N PRO A 332 31.01 33.82 -20.47
CA PRO A 332 29.99 33.94 -19.43
C PRO A 332 28.57 33.97 -20.01
N GLY A 333 27.77 32.95 -19.68
CA GLY A 333 26.39 32.80 -20.18
C GLY A 333 26.28 32.00 -21.48
N ALA A 334 27.36 31.35 -21.95
CA ALA A 334 27.32 30.40 -23.05
C ALA A 334 26.23 29.32 -22.85
N ARG A 335 25.55 28.97 -23.94
CA ARG A 335 24.54 27.89 -23.94
C ARG A 335 25.20 26.55 -24.21
N ALA A 336 24.70 25.50 -23.56
CA ALA A 336 25.14 24.13 -23.81
C ALA A 336 24.90 23.72 -25.27
N ILE A 337 25.98 23.44 -25.98
CA ILE A 337 25.98 22.95 -27.37
C ILE A 337 25.98 21.43 -27.33
N PRO A 338 24.95 20.73 -27.88
CA PRO A 338 24.97 19.28 -27.97
C PRO A 338 26.02 18.81 -28.99
N GLU A 339 26.89 17.89 -28.57
CA GLU A 339 27.96 17.31 -29.39
C GLU A 339 27.67 15.86 -29.82
N TYR A 340 26.73 15.18 -29.14
CA TYR A 340 26.32 13.80 -29.47
C TYR A 340 24.85 13.53 -29.05
N PRO A 341 24.02 12.83 -29.86
CA PRO A 341 24.27 12.39 -31.23
C PRO A 341 24.19 13.55 -32.25
N ILE A 342 25.02 13.46 -33.30
CA ILE A 342 25.12 14.47 -34.38
C ILE A 342 25.15 13.88 -35.80
N GLU A 343 25.20 12.55 -35.92
CA GLU A 343 25.10 11.84 -37.19
C GLU A 343 23.62 11.46 -37.39
N VAL A 344 23.17 11.25 -38.65
CA VAL A 344 21.77 10.96 -38.98
C VAL A 344 21.57 9.44 -39.15
N PRO A 345 20.53 8.81 -38.57
CA PRO A 345 19.51 9.39 -37.68
C PRO A 345 20.09 9.79 -36.32
N ASN A 346 19.53 10.85 -35.71
CA ASN A 346 19.98 11.40 -34.43
C ASN A 346 19.62 10.46 -33.25
N GLU A 347 20.32 9.33 -33.18
CA GLU A 347 20.15 8.27 -32.17
C GLU A 347 21.49 8.00 -31.48
N GLY A 348 21.46 7.90 -30.15
CA GLY A 348 22.63 7.61 -29.34
C GLY A 348 22.83 6.11 -29.09
N ARG A 349 24.06 5.79 -28.67
CA ARG A 349 24.55 4.43 -28.35
C ARG A 349 25.47 4.40 -27.14
N ILE A 350 26.22 5.48 -26.87
CA ILE A 350 27.12 5.59 -25.71
C ILE A 350 26.28 5.58 -24.42
N VAL A 351 26.66 4.72 -23.48
CA VAL A 351 26.07 4.58 -22.14
C VAL A 351 27.14 4.38 -21.09
N GLY A 352 26.74 4.37 -19.83
CA GLY A 352 27.56 3.86 -18.73
C GLY A 352 26.81 3.78 -17.42
N GLU A 353 27.47 3.24 -16.42
CA GLU A 353 27.01 3.19 -15.03
C GLU A 353 28.19 3.67 -14.16
N ILE A 354 28.09 4.87 -13.57
CA ILE A 354 29.17 5.50 -12.81
C ILE A 354 28.70 5.78 -11.38
N HIS A 355 29.49 5.32 -10.40
CA HIS A 355 29.19 5.48 -8.99
C HIS A 355 30.00 6.64 -8.40
N LEU A 356 29.28 7.54 -7.73
CA LEU A 356 29.76 8.82 -7.19
C LEU A 356 29.36 8.96 -5.71
N ASP A 357 29.60 7.91 -4.93
CA ASP A 357 29.20 7.77 -3.52
C ASP A 357 29.69 8.92 -2.61
N HIS A 358 30.79 9.57 -3.01
CA HIS A 358 31.42 10.69 -2.34
C HIS A 358 30.84 12.07 -2.69
N VAL A 359 29.99 12.16 -3.72
CA VAL A 359 29.38 13.41 -4.21
C VAL A 359 28.03 13.64 -3.51
N ARG A 360 27.67 14.91 -3.34
CA ARG A 360 26.40 15.33 -2.73
C ARG A 360 25.28 15.42 -3.75
N VAL A 361 24.04 15.28 -3.27
CA VAL A 361 22.81 15.29 -4.08
C VAL A 361 21.78 16.24 -3.48
N ASP A 362 20.81 16.64 -4.28
CA ASP A 362 19.62 17.35 -3.84
C ASP A 362 18.74 16.51 -2.89
N TYR A 363 17.80 17.16 -2.21
CA TYR A 363 16.92 16.50 -1.24
C TYR A 363 15.85 15.60 -1.91
N GLN A 364 15.60 15.78 -3.20
CA GLN A 364 14.78 14.92 -4.05
C GLN A 364 15.54 13.69 -4.59
N LYS A 365 16.89 13.67 -4.44
CA LYS A 365 17.81 12.66 -4.97
C LYS A 365 17.59 12.42 -6.48
N THR A 366 17.51 13.53 -7.21
CA THR A 366 17.30 13.67 -8.66
C THR A 366 18.42 14.43 -9.36
N ALA A 367 19.31 15.10 -8.62
CA ALA A 367 20.47 15.80 -9.14
C ALA A 367 21.65 15.70 -8.17
N PHE A 368 22.87 15.74 -8.71
CA PHE A 368 24.07 16.00 -7.90
C PHE A 368 24.22 17.52 -7.68
N GLU A 369 24.96 17.92 -6.64
CA GLU A 369 25.36 19.32 -6.47
C GLU A 369 26.33 19.72 -7.61
N TYR A 370 25.82 20.17 -8.76
CA TYR A 370 26.63 20.40 -9.97
C TYR A 370 27.73 21.45 -9.79
N GLU A 371 27.54 22.39 -8.86
CA GLU A 371 28.55 23.38 -8.53
C GLU A 371 29.72 22.84 -7.69
N SER A 372 29.59 21.65 -7.10
CA SER A 372 30.60 21.04 -6.24
C SER A 372 31.93 20.75 -6.97
N PRO A 373 33.08 20.91 -6.29
CA PRO A 373 34.38 20.52 -6.84
C PRO A 373 34.43 19.04 -7.24
N GLU A 374 33.77 18.16 -6.48
CA GLU A 374 33.73 16.72 -6.71
C GLU A 374 32.99 16.37 -8.01
N TRP A 375 31.80 16.93 -8.24
CA TRP A 375 31.07 16.73 -9.51
C TRP A 375 31.88 17.28 -10.70
N LYS A 376 32.39 18.52 -10.60
CA LYS A 376 33.21 19.15 -11.63
C LYS A 376 34.53 18.41 -11.89
N TYR A 377 35.05 17.65 -10.92
CA TYR A 377 36.19 16.76 -11.13
C TYR A 377 35.76 15.48 -11.84
N ALA A 378 34.67 14.83 -11.41
CA ALA A 378 34.15 13.61 -12.03
C ALA A 378 33.78 13.81 -13.51
N VAL A 379 33.07 14.89 -13.84
CA VAL A 379 32.75 15.27 -15.23
C VAL A 379 34.02 15.37 -16.08
N ARG A 380 35.09 16.01 -15.56
CA ARG A 380 36.36 16.14 -16.28
C ARG A 380 37.11 14.82 -16.46
N GLN A 381 37.05 13.90 -15.50
CA GLN A 381 37.67 12.57 -15.67
C GLN A 381 36.95 11.71 -16.72
N LEU A 382 35.63 11.86 -16.89
CA LEU A 382 34.82 11.08 -17.83
C LEU A 382 34.81 11.70 -19.24
N ARG A 383 34.65 13.02 -19.31
CA ARG A 383 34.37 13.79 -20.54
C ARG A 383 35.56 14.61 -21.05
N GLY A 384 36.58 14.86 -20.23
CA GLY A 384 37.65 15.81 -20.54
C GLY A 384 37.19 17.27 -20.52
N GLU A 385 38.15 18.20 -20.56
CA GLU A 385 37.90 19.65 -20.40
C GLU A 385 37.43 20.32 -21.71
N GLY A 386 37.97 19.91 -22.87
CA GLY A 386 37.62 20.48 -24.18
C GLY A 386 36.39 19.86 -24.85
N PRO A 387 35.94 20.40 -26.00
CA PRO A 387 34.92 19.80 -26.86
C PRO A 387 35.21 18.33 -27.23
N LEU A 388 34.17 17.50 -27.36
CA LEU A 388 34.25 16.14 -27.87
C LEU A 388 34.55 16.12 -29.38
N ARG A 389 34.09 17.14 -30.13
CA ARG A 389 34.27 17.23 -31.59
C ARG A 389 35.70 17.73 -31.92
N PRO A 390 36.59 16.93 -32.55
CA PRO A 390 38.01 17.31 -32.69
C PRO A 390 38.31 18.54 -33.55
N LYS A 391 37.37 18.97 -34.42
CA LYS A 391 37.46 20.28 -35.09
C LYS A 391 37.18 21.40 -34.09
N HIS A 392 36.01 21.33 -33.43
CA HIS A 392 35.56 22.30 -32.42
C HIS A 392 36.58 22.48 -31.29
N ALA A 393 37.20 21.38 -30.82
CA ALA A 393 38.28 21.44 -29.84
C ALA A 393 39.46 22.30 -30.33
N LYS A 394 39.97 22.01 -31.54
CA LYS A 394 41.05 22.79 -32.16
C LYS A 394 40.65 24.25 -32.40
N ASP A 395 39.43 24.48 -32.88
CA ASP A 395 38.91 25.83 -33.18
C ASP A 395 38.76 26.68 -31.89
N ALA A 396 38.48 26.03 -30.75
CA ALA A 396 38.43 26.62 -29.40
C ALA A 396 39.77 26.53 -28.63
N GLY A 397 40.87 26.11 -29.26
CA GLY A 397 42.21 26.09 -28.65
C GLY A 397 42.54 24.89 -27.73
N TYR A 398 41.67 23.88 -27.65
CA TYR A 398 41.88 22.65 -26.87
C TYR A 398 42.59 21.56 -27.69
N GLU A 399 43.27 20.64 -26.99
CA GLU A 399 43.80 19.41 -27.59
C GLU A 399 42.69 18.43 -27.99
N VAL A 400 43.05 17.35 -28.68
CA VAL A 400 42.09 16.28 -29.03
C VAL A 400 41.63 15.59 -27.74
N ASN A 401 40.32 15.44 -27.58
CA ASN A 401 39.74 14.92 -26.36
C ASN A 401 39.86 13.38 -26.30
N GLU A 402 40.93 12.91 -25.65
CA GLU A 402 41.22 11.49 -25.42
C GLU A 402 40.65 10.95 -24.08
N SER A 403 39.65 11.63 -23.51
CA SER A 403 38.91 11.12 -22.35
C SER A 403 38.16 9.82 -22.69
N PRO A 404 37.69 9.04 -21.70
CA PRO A 404 36.88 7.85 -21.95
C PRO A 404 35.69 8.09 -22.91
N ILE A 405 34.93 9.18 -22.72
CA ILE A 405 33.84 9.55 -23.63
C ILE A 405 34.37 10.07 -24.97
N GLY A 406 35.46 10.85 -24.98
CA GLY A 406 36.09 11.35 -26.21
C GLY A 406 36.58 10.25 -27.15
N ARG A 407 37.16 9.18 -26.60
CA ARG A 407 37.57 7.98 -27.33
C ARG A 407 36.37 7.19 -27.87
N LEU A 408 35.36 6.95 -27.04
CA LEU A 408 34.11 6.29 -27.47
C LEU A 408 33.37 7.09 -28.56
N PHE A 409 33.30 8.42 -28.42
CA PHE A 409 32.72 9.32 -29.42
C PHE A 409 33.51 9.31 -30.73
N THR A 410 34.83 9.34 -30.67
CA THR A 410 35.70 9.32 -31.86
C THR A 410 35.58 8.01 -32.64
N ALA A 411 35.30 6.90 -31.96
CA ALA A 411 35.18 5.57 -32.57
C ALA A 411 33.75 5.14 -32.96
N TYR A 412 32.75 5.40 -32.12
CA TYR A 412 31.42 4.77 -32.22
C TYR A 412 30.26 5.74 -32.45
N ARG A 413 30.50 7.03 -32.65
CA ARG A 413 29.41 8.00 -32.87
C ARG A 413 28.64 7.77 -34.18
N ARG A 414 29.23 7.06 -35.14
CA ARG A 414 28.63 6.80 -36.44
C ARG A 414 27.74 5.58 -36.43
N LEU A 415 26.75 5.63 -37.31
CA LEU A 415 25.77 4.57 -37.52
C LEU A 415 26.00 3.81 -38.85
N ASP A 416 27.20 3.94 -39.42
CA ASP A 416 27.62 3.20 -40.62
C ASP A 416 27.56 1.68 -40.30
N PRO A 417 26.78 0.86 -41.04
CA PRO A 417 26.65 -0.58 -40.80
C PRO A 417 27.97 -1.35 -41.00
N GLY A 418 28.02 -2.56 -40.46
CA GLY A 418 29.19 -3.45 -40.50
C GLY A 418 30.02 -3.44 -39.21
N LEU A 419 31.08 -4.25 -39.19
CA LEU A 419 31.98 -4.39 -38.03
C LEU A 419 32.77 -3.12 -37.71
N ARG A 420 32.89 -2.19 -38.67
CA ARG A 420 33.66 -0.93 -38.52
C ARG A 420 33.10 0.03 -37.48
N SER A 421 31.80 -0.04 -37.20
CA SER A 421 31.11 0.76 -36.17
C SER A 421 30.39 -0.13 -35.14
N LEU A 422 30.53 -1.46 -35.26
CA LEU A 422 29.69 -2.47 -34.60
C LEU A 422 28.19 -2.14 -34.75
N VAL A 423 27.68 -2.09 -35.99
CA VAL A 423 26.26 -1.82 -36.30
C VAL A 423 25.69 -2.96 -37.16
N PRO A 424 24.65 -3.67 -36.70
CA PRO A 424 23.97 -4.71 -37.49
C PRO A 424 23.45 -4.20 -38.83
N GLY A 425 23.56 -5.00 -39.89
CA GLY A 425 23.08 -4.65 -41.22
C GLY A 425 22.60 -5.84 -42.04
N ASP A 426 21.89 -5.56 -43.14
CA ASP A 426 21.26 -6.56 -44.03
C ASP A 426 22.05 -6.85 -45.32
N GLY A 427 23.33 -6.48 -45.35
CA GLY A 427 24.14 -6.42 -46.58
C GLY A 427 23.98 -5.16 -47.42
N THR A 428 22.99 -4.30 -47.13
CA THR A 428 22.72 -3.05 -47.89
C THR A 428 22.49 -1.82 -47.01
N LYS A 429 21.90 -2.00 -45.82
CA LYS A 429 21.50 -0.95 -44.86
C LYS A 429 21.71 -1.43 -43.42
N ALA A 430 21.61 -0.51 -42.47
CA ALA A 430 21.66 -0.79 -41.04
C ALA A 430 20.28 -1.22 -40.50
N MET A 431 20.24 -2.31 -39.72
CA MET A 431 19.01 -2.92 -39.19
C MET A 431 18.58 -2.31 -37.85
N HIS A 432 18.49 -0.99 -37.76
CA HIS A 432 18.23 -0.26 -36.50
C HIS A 432 17.01 -0.75 -35.72
N GLN A 433 15.90 -1.08 -36.41
CA GLN A 433 14.71 -1.58 -35.72
C GLN A 433 14.92 -2.99 -35.18
N LYS A 434 15.38 -3.94 -36.01
CA LYS A 434 15.63 -5.33 -35.59
C LYS A 434 16.62 -5.41 -34.42
N ALA A 435 17.63 -4.54 -34.41
CA ALA A 435 18.58 -4.43 -33.31
C ALA A 435 17.96 -3.97 -31.97
N ARG A 436 16.86 -3.20 -32.02
CA ARG A 436 16.05 -2.81 -30.85
C ARG A 436 15.10 -3.94 -30.44
N ASP A 437 14.45 -4.59 -31.41
CA ASP A 437 13.54 -5.72 -31.15
C ASP A 437 14.30 -6.84 -30.40
N TRP A 438 15.53 -7.14 -30.82
CA TRP A 438 16.47 -8.03 -30.11
C TRP A 438 16.84 -7.55 -28.71
N ALA A 439 16.88 -6.24 -28.47
CA ALA A 439 17.17 -5.68 -27.16
C ALA A 439 15.98 -5.75 -26.20
N ASP A 440 14.75 -5.83 -26.72
CA ASP A 440 13.56 -6.15 -25.95
C ASP A 440 13.45 -7.65 -25.65
N GLU A 441 13.90 -8.53 -26.55
CA GLU A 441 14.09 -9.97 -26.23
C GLU A 441 15.17 -10.20 -25.16
N PHE A 442 16.29 -9.48 -25.23
CA PHE A 442 17.31 -9.46 -24.16
C PHE A 442 16.69 -9.12 -22.79
N ARG A 443 15.85 -8.06 -22.74
CA ARG A 443 15.16 -7.60 -21.51
C ARG A 443 14.12 -8.59 -20.98
N LYS A 444 13.55 -9.44 -21.84
CA LYS A 444 12.64 -10.54 -21.44
C LYS A 444 13.40 -11.74 -20.86
N GLY A 445 14.73 -11.76 -20.92
CA GLY A 445 15.55 -12.90 -20.46
C GLY A 445 15.66 -14.04 -21.50
N ASN A 446 15.34 -13.78 -22.77
CA ASN A 446 15.42 -14.79 -23.83
C ASN A 446 16.90 -15.18 -24.07
N GLU A 447 17.22 -16.48 -23.97
CA GLU A 447 18.59 -17.00 -23.96
C GLU A 447 19.40 -16.64 -25.22
N GLU A 448 18.78 -16.68 -26.40
CA GLU A 448 19.43 -16.36 -27.69
C GLU A 448 20.00 -14.93 -27.73
N TYR A 449 19.42 -14.01 -26.95
CA TYR A 449 19.72 -12.58 -26.97
C TYR A 449 20.57 -12.09 -25.79
N GLN A 450 20.94 -12.97 -24.86
CA GLN A 450 21.77 -12.60 -23.71
C GLN A 450 23.20 -12.19 -24.13
N ASP A 451 23.82 -12.96 -25.03
CA ASP A 451 25.14 -12.65 -25.59
C ASP A 451 25.06 -11.66 -26.77
N ASP A 452 26.17 -10.98 -27.08
CA ASP A 452 26.22 -10.03 -28.20
C ASP A 452 26.33 -10.70 -29.60
N HIS A 453 26.49 -12.02 -29.64
CA HIS A 453 26.71 -12.81 -30.86
C HIS A 453 25.69 -12.52 -31.98
N VAL A 454 24.40 -12.37 -31.69
CA VAL A 454 23.37 -12.09 -32.72
C VAL A 454 23.62 -10.74 -33.42
N TRP A 455 23.94 -9.70 -32.65
CA TRP A 455 24.27 -8.38 -33.20
C TRP A 455 25.64 -8.41 -33.91
N TYR A 456 26.62 -9.14 -33.37
CA TYR A 456 27.95 -9.28 -33.98
C TYR A 456 27.86 -9.98 -35.34
N GLU A 457 27.11 -11.08 -35.40
CA GLU A 457 26.92 -11.86 -36.62
C GLU A 457 26.16 -11.06 -37.69
N ALA A 458 25.15 -10.28 -37.31
CA ALA A 458 24.47 -9.38 -38.23
C ALA A 458 25.33 -8.19 -38.68
N ALA A 459 26.30 -7.75 -37.88
CA ALA A 459 27.30 -6.78 -38.33
C ALA A 459 28.31 -7.44 -39.31
N ARG A 460 28.73 -8.69 -39.06
CA ARG A 460 29.59 -9.45 -39.97
C ARG A 460 28.88 -9.78 -41.30
N GLN A 461 27.62 -10.21 -41.27
CA GLN A 461 26.83 -10.52 -42.46
C GLN A 461 26.49 -9.28 -43.30
N HIS A 462 26.59 -8.07 -42.75
CA HIS A 462 26.57 -6.86 -43.58
C HIS A 462 27.84 -6.73 -44.43
N ASP A 463 29.01 -7.02 -43.84
CA ASP A 463 30.30 -7.02 -44.55
C ASP A 463 30.44 -8.27 -45.47
N GLU A 464 29.72 -9.37 -45.18
CA GLU A 464 29.74 -10.65 -45.92
C GLU A 464 28.32 -11.23 -46.22
N PRO A 465 27.50 -10.60 -47.08
CA PRO A 465 26.09 -10.99 -47.26
C PRO A 465 25.86 -12.28 -48.05
N LYS A 466 24.84 -13.06 -47.63
CA LYS A 466 24.33 -14.26 -48.34
C LYS A 466 22.89 -14.03 -48.80
N VAL A 467 22.58 -14.44 -50.03
CA VAL A 467 21.30 -14.18 -50.69
C VAL A 467 20.25 -15.24 -50.34
N VAL A 468 19.09 -14.80 -49.83
CA VAL A 468 17.85 -15.60 -49.69
C VAL A 468 16.65 -14.70 -50.04
N VAL A 469 15.63 -15.24 -50.70
CA VAL A 469 14.44 -14.51 -51.19
C VAL A 469 13.18 -14.97 -50.44
N PRO A 470 12.37 -14.07 -49.83
CA PRO A 470 11.08 -14.40 -49.24
C PRO A 470 9.89 -14.17 -50.21
N PRO A 471 8.82 -14.98 -50.16
CA PRO A 471 7.53 -14.69 -50.77
C PRO A 471 6.57 -13.95 -49.82
N GLU A 472 5.63 -13.18 -50.35
CA GLU A 472 4.62 -12.43 -49.59
C GLU A 472 3.31 -13.22 -49.36
N ALA A 473 2.49 -12.75 -48.41
CA ALA A 473 1.21 -13.33 -48.02
C ALA A 473 0.01 -12.73 -48.80
N THR A 474 -1.21 -13.21 -48.53
CA THR A 474 -2.45 -12.74 -49.17
C THR A 474 -3.61 -12.76 -48.17
N GLU A 475 -4.43 -11.72 -48.14
CA GLU A 475 -5.70 -11.65 -47.39
C GLU A 475 -6.86 -11.13 -48.28
N PRO A 476 -8.15 -11.36 -47.91
CA PRO A 476 -9.30 -11.20 -48.81
C PRO A 476 -10.25 -10.01 -48.48
N SER A 477 -11.30 -9.88 -49.30
CA SER A 477 -12.44 -8.94 -49.17
C SER A 477 -13.49 -9.42 -48.12
N THR A 478 -14.62 -8.76 -47.82
CA THR A 478 -15.57 -7.96 -48.65
C THR A 478 -16.57 -7.14 -47.78
N ASP A 479 -17.43 -6.36 -48.46
CA ASP A 479 -18.55 -5.48 -48.02
C ASP A 479 -19.70 -6.21 -47.22
N ASP A 480 -20.82 -5.62 -46.74
CA ASP A 480 -21.52 -4.32 -46.99
C ASP A 480 -22.63 -3.97 -45.93
N ASP A 481 -23.19 -2.73 -45.98
CA ASP A 481 -24.56 -2.22 -45.62
C ASP A 481 -25.31 -2.53 -44.25
N GLN A 482 -25.88 -1.55 -43.48
CA GLN A 482 -27.14 -0.72 -43.57
C GLN A 482 -28.48 -1.43 -43.15
N ASP A 483 -29.52 -0.82 -42.51
CA ASP A 483 -29.73 0.43 -41.71
C ASP A 483 -31.13 0.42 -40.95
N VAL A 484 -31.37 1.33 -39.97
CA VAL A 484 -32.62 1.83 -39.25
C VAL A 484 -33.88 0.92 -38.99
N SER A 485 -34.67 1.04 -37.89
CA SER A 485 -35.52 2.21 -37.54
C SER A 485 -36.50 2.04 -36.33
N SER A 486 -36.61 3.07 -35.44
CA SER A 486 -37.83 3.46 -34.64
C SER A 486 -38.29 2.58 -33.43
N ARG A 487 -39.23 2.90 -32.49
CA ARG A 487 -39.94 4.08 -31.85
C ARG A 487 -40.90 3.54 -30.71
N LEU A 488 -41.64 4.23 -29.80
CA LEU A 488 -41.94 5.64 -29.37
C LEU A 488 -42.55 5.67 -27.92
N ASP A 489 -42.17 6.65 -27.08
CA ASP A 489 -42.91 7.44 -26.02
C ASP A 489 -43.72 6.87 -24.80
N ILE A 490 -43.97 7.77 -23.82
CA ILE A 490 -44.41 7.59 -22.40
C ILE A 490 -45.26 8.82 -21.95
N PRO A 491 -46.27 8.73 -21.04
CA PRO A 491 -46.22 9.48 -19.75
C PRO A 491 -47.07 8.90 -18.56
N GLU A 492 -47.16 9.66 -17.45
CA GLU A 492 -47.95 9.46 -16.19
C GLU A 492 -49.28 10.32 -16.20
N PRO A 493 -49.90 10.97 -15.15
CA PRO A 493 -49.49 11.29 -13.72
C PRO A 493 -50.56 11.45 -12.56
N THR A 494 -50.06 11.70 -11.32
CA THR A 494 -50.55 12.58 -10.19
C THR A 494 -51.67 12.25 -9.15
N ASP A 495 -51.45 12.78 -7.92
CA ASP A 495 -52.24 12.76 -6.64
C ASP A 495 -53.34 13.85 -6.49
N PRO A 496 -54.06 13.99 -5.34
CA PRO A 496 -53.62 14.91 -4.23
C PRO A 496 -54.13 14.68 -2.75
N ALA A 497 -53.39 15.25 -1.76
CA ALA A 497 -53.72 15.86 -0.41
C ALA A 497 -54.91 15.36 0.48
N THR A 498 -54.97 15.48 1.84
CA THR A 498 -54.68 16.63 2.76
C THR A 498 -54.67 16.22 4.28
N SER A 499 -54.16 17.08 5.19
CA SER A 499 -54.05 16.96 6.69
C SER A 499 -55.24 17.64 7.47
N PRO A 500 -55.28 17.92 8.82
CA PRO A 500 -54.27 17.82 9.92
C PRO A 500 -54.77 17.43 11.37
N ASP A 501 -53.86 17.57 12.37
CA ASP A 501 -53.96 17.85 13.84
C ASP A 501 -54.74 16.95 14.84
N ASP A 502 -54.12 16.56 15.98
CA ASP A 502 -54.13 17.30 17.29
C ASP A 502 -53.25 16.62 18.39
N GLU A 503 -52.82 17.35 19.45
CA GLU A 503 -51.97 16.83 20.57
C GLU A 503 -52.71 16.67 21.93
N PRO A 504 -52.45 15.60 22.73
CA PRO A 504 -52.93 15.47 24.10
C PRO A 504 -51.84 15.59 25.19
N THR A 505 -52.10 16.37 26.24
CA THR A 505 -51.27 16.43 27.47
C THR A 505 -51.55 15.25 28.43
N PRO A 506 -50.61 14.90 29.34
CA PRO A 506 -50.61 13.58 29.99
C PRO A 506 -51.64 13.43 31.10
N VAL A 507 -52.54 12.46 30.93
CA VAL A 507 -53.32 11.82 31.98
C VAL A 507 -52.77 10.40 32.21
N ARG A 508 -53.00 9.85 33.40
CA ARG A 508 -52.54 8.54 33.89
C ARG A 508 -52.61 7.45 32.81
N GLU A 509 -51.47 6.81 32.54
CA GLU A 509 -51.24 5.92 31.39
C GLU A 509 -52.37 4.89 31.17
N THR A 510 -52.98 4.92 29.99
CA THR A 510 -53.92 3.90 29.52
C THR A 510 -53.18 2.69 28.96
N GLU A 511 -53.81 1.51 28.88
CA GLU A 511 -53.17 0.33 28.26
C GLU A 511 -52.73 0.59 26.81
N ASP A 512 -53.42 1.44 26.05
CA ASP A 512 -53.01 1.82 24.69
C ASP A 512 -51.74 2.70 24.69
N GLN A 513 -51.59 3.58 25.69
CA GLN A 513 -50.38 4.39 25.90
C GLN A 513 -49.21 3.53 26.41
N LYS A 514 -49.46 2.58 27.31
CA LYS A 514 -48.50 1.57 27.76
C LYS A 514 -47.98 0.71 26.59
N GLN A 515 -48.89 0.24 25.72
CA GLN A 515 -48.53 -0.45 24.48
C GLN A 515 -47.81 0.47 23.47
N ALA A 516 -48.10 1.77 23.43
CA ALA A 516 -47.33 2.72 22.62
C ALA A 516 -45.91 2.89 23.17
N ARG A 517 -45.74 3.04 24.49
CA ARG A 517 -44.44 3.10 25.17
C ARG A 517 -43.61 1.84 24.97
N TYR A 518 -44.22 0.65 25.07
CA TYR A 518 -43.52 -0.60 24.78
C TYR A 518 -43.14 -0.74 23.30
N ARG A 519 -43.95 -0.24 22.36
CA ARG A 519 -43.60 -0.24 20.91
C ARG A 519 -42.56 0.80 20.51
N SER A 520 -42.48 1.94 21.19
CA SER A 520 -41.47 2.98 20.90
C SER A 520 -40.12 2.73 21.56
N SER A 521 -40.01 1.73 22.43
CA SER A 521 -38.78 1.35 23.14
C SER A 521 -38.32 -0.09 22.90
N GLY A 522 -39.12 -0.89 22.20
CA GLY A 522 -38.84 -2.29 21.89
C GLY A 522 -38.47 -2.52 20.44
N GLU A 523 -37.46 -3.35 20.20
CA GLU A 523 -37.01 -3.76 18.87
C GLU A 523 -37.89 -4.91 18.35
N VAL A 524 -38.29 -4.87 17.08
CA VAL A 524 -39.12 -5.95 16.49
C VAL A 524 -38.25 -7.19 16.23
N LEU A 525 -38.56 -8.29 16.92
CA LEU A 525 -37.93 -9.59 16.72
C LEU A 525 -38.48 -10.23 15.45
N LEU A 526 -37.98 -9.79 14.30
CA LEU A 526 -38.39 -10.26 12.98
C LEU A 526 -38.31 -11.78 12.84
N ASP A 527 -37.31 -12.42 13.48
CA ASP A 527 -37.09 -13.87 13.38
C ASP A 527 -38.19 -14.73 14.04
N ILE A 528 -39.08 -14.12 14.83
CA ILE A 528 -40.29 -14.77 15.39
C ILE A 528 -41.57 -13.94 15.21
N SER A 529 -41.55 -12.89 14.37
CA SER A 529 -42.73 -12.09 14.01
C SER A 529 -43.25 -12.52 12.63
N GLY A 530 -44.57 -12.67 12.48
CA GLY A 530 -45.15 -13.18 11.24
C GLY A 530 -46.56 -13.72 11.39
N GLU A 531 -46.98 -14.55 10.43
CA GLU A 531 -48.28 -15.23 10.47
C GLU A 531 -48.18 -16.59 11.17
N TYR A 532 -48.89 -16.75 12.28
CA TYR A 532 -49.04 -18.01 12.99
C TYR A 532 -50.41 -18.61 12.68
N SER A 533 -50.42 -19.67 11.87
CA SER A 533 -51.63 -20.39 11.47
C SER A 533 -51.59 -21.86 11.87
N LEU A 534 -52.57 -22.30 12.65
CA LEU A 534 -52.81 -23.71 12.97
C LEU A 534 -54.26 -24.09 12.65
N PRO A 535 -54.54 -25.24 12.00
CA PRO A 535 -55.91 -25.62 11.59
C PRO A 535 -56.97 -25.60 12.70
N THR A 536 -56.57 -25.91 13.95
CA THR A 536 -57.47 -25.95 15.12
C THR A 536 -57.61 -24.59 15.82
N PHE A 537 -56.69 -23.65 15.59
CA PHE A 537 -56.62 -22.37 16.32
C PHE A 537 -56.79 -21.12 15.44
N GLY A 538 -56.77 -21.29 14.11
CA GLY A 538 -56.86 -20.24 13.12
C GLY A 538 -55.54 -19.48 12.90
N THR A 539 -55.62 -18.44 12.07
CA THR A 539 -54.53 -17.54 11.70
C THR A 539 -54.49 -16.30 12.61
N TRP A 540 -53.30 -15.94 13.08
CA TRP A 540 -53.00 -14.71 13.83
C TRP A 540 -51.75 -14.04 13.25
N LYS A 541 -51.78 -12.71 13.10
CA LYS A 541 -50.61 -11.92 12.71
C LYS A 541 -49.92 -11.41 13.97
N VAL A 542 -48.74 -11.91 14.27
CA VAL A 542 -48.03 -11.64 15.52
C VAL A 542 -46.81 -10.76 15.26
N THR A 543 -46.72 -9.64 15.98
CA THR A 543 -45.51 -8.81 16.04
C THR A 543 -44.89 -8.94 17.44
N VAL A 544 -43.64 -9.36 17.52
CA VAL A 544 -42.92 -9.56 18.78
C VAL A 544 -41.90 -8.45 18.99
N TYR A 545 -41.91 -7.83 20.17
CA TYR A 545 -41.03 -6.73 20.57
C TYR A 545 -40.13 -7.16 21.74
N GLY A 546 -38.81 -7.04 21.58
CA GLY A 546 -37.82 -7.22 22.63
C GLY A 546 -37.57 -5.91 23.38
N LEU A 547 -37.66 -5.93 24.71
CA LEU A 547 -37.49 -4.78 25.59
C LEU A 547 -36.27 -4.99 26.51
N THR A 548 -35.25 -4.13 26.37
CA THR A 548 -34.02 -4.23 27.17
C THR A 548 -34.06 -3.35 28.43
N SER A 549 -34.86 -2.28 28.42
CA SER A 549 -34.78 -1.18 29.40
C SER A 549 -36.11 -0.86 30.11
N ILE A 550 -37.17 -1.65 29.89
CA ILE A 550 -38.49 -1.43 30.51
C ILE A 550 -39.05 -2.75 31.02
N GLU A 551 -39.41 -2.77 32.32
CA GLU A 551 -40.10 -3.91 32.94
C GLU A 551 -41.51 -4.09 32.37
N LEU A 552 -41.87 -5.32 32.03
CA LEU A 552 -43.22 -5.68 31.61
C LEU A 552 -44.10 -5.96 32.82
N ILE A 553 -45.28 -5.35 32.85
CA ILE A 553 -46.21 -5.41 33.98
C ILE A 553 -47.59 -5.89 33.49
N ASP A 554 -48.11 -6.95 34.11
CA ASP A 554 -49.40 -7.55 33.80
C ASP A 554 -50.60 -6.72 34.33
N GLY A 555 -51.83 -7.20 34.12
CA GLY A 555 -53.04 -6.56 34.61
C GLY A 555 -53.23 -6.61 36.14
N ASP A 556 -52.51 -7.50 36.83
CA ASP A 556 -52.49 -7.63 38.30
C ASP A 556 -51.34 -6.80 38.93
N ALA A 557 -50.69 -5.94 38.13
CA ALA A 557 -49.52 -5.13 38.50
C ALA A 557 -48.27 -5.93 38.92
N ARG A 558 -48.10 -7.17 38.42
CA ARG A 558 -46.91 -8.00 38.62
C ARG A 558 -45.94 -7.88 37.46
N ARG A 559 -44.63 -7.94 37.73
CA ARG A 559 -43.62 -8.05 36.67
C ARG A 559 -43.69 -9.44 36.03
N VAL A 560 -43.66 -9.50 34.70
CA VAL A 560 -43.74 -10.73 33.90
C VAL A 560 -42.67 -10.77 32.81
N PRO A 561 -42.15 -11.94 32.41
CA PRO A 561 -41.13 -12.04 31.35
C PRO A 561 -41.70 -11.76 29.95
N VAL A 562 -42.99 -12.00 29.75
CA VAL A 562 -43.69 -11.87 28.46
C VAL A 562 -45.08 -11.29 28.71
N TYR A 563 -45.51 -10.34 27.88
CA TYR A 563 -46.86 -9.77 27.88
C TYR A 563 -47.47 -9.92 26.49
N VAL A 564 -48.67 -10.51 26.38
CA VAL A 564 -49.34 -10.78 25.10
C VAL A 564 -50.67 -10.04 25.07
N GLN A 565 -50.85 -9.18 24.05
CA GLN A 565 -52.03 -8.33 23.92
C GLN A 565 -52.61 -8.41 22.51
N SER A 566 -53.91 -8.66 22.40
CA SER A 566 -54.59 -8.66 21.09
C SER A 566 -54.98 -7.25 20.65
N GLN A 567 -54.72 -6.96 19.39
CA GLN A 567 -55.20 -5.75 18.71
C GLN A 567 -56.58 -5.98 18.07
N ARG A 568 -57.03 -5.03 17.25
CA ARG A 568 -58.28 -5.15 16.48
C ARG A 568 -58.10 -6.21 15.38
N GLY A 569 -59.03 -7.17 15.31
CA GLY A 569 -59.00 -8.24 14.31
C GLY A 569 -58.16 -9.45 14.73
N SER A 570 -57.26 -9.90 13.85
CA SER A 570 -56.36 -11.05 14.03
C SER A 570 -54.93 -10.67 14.39
N GLU A 571 -54.65 -9.38 14.63
CA GLU A 571 -53.32 -8.90 15.03
C GLU A 571 -53.08 -9.05 16.54
N VAL A 572 -51.86 -9.43 16.91
CA VAL A 572 -51.42 -9.66 18.29
C VAL A 572 -50.04 -9.05 18.46
N HIS A 573 -49.83 -8.28 19.53
CA HIS A 573 -48.50 -7.79 19.92
C HIS A 573 -48.02 -8.58 21.14
N VAL A 574 -46.79 -9.07 21.05
CA VAL A 574 -46.10 -9.79 22.12
C VAL A 574 -44.91 -8.94 22.53
N PHE A 575 -44.75 -8.69 23.82
CA PHE A 575 -43.62 -7.96 24.37
C PHE A 575 -42.82 -8.91 25.26
N VAL A 576 -41.49 -8.77 25.25
CA VAL A 576 -40.57 -9.66 26.00
C VAL A 576 -39.54 -8.83 26.76
N ASP A 577 -39.50 -8.95 28.09
CA ASP A 577 -38.59 -8.21 28.98
C ASP A 577 -37.24 -8.95 29.06
N PHE A 578 -36.28 -8.56 28.22
CA PHE A 578 -34.93 -9.14 28.20
C PHE A 578 -34.14 -8.90 29.50
N GLY A 579 -34.54 -7.91 30.31
CA GLY A 579 -33.98 -7.64 31.63
C GLY A 579 -34.60 -8.50 32.75
N HIS A 580 -35.51 -9.44 32.44
CA HIS A 580 -36.16 -10.29 33.43
C HIS A 580 -35.22 -11.41 33.91
N ALA A 581 -35.22 -11.68 35.23
CA ALA A 581 -34.35 -12.68 35.88
C ALA A 581 -34.37 -14.06 35.19
N LEU A 582 -35.52 -14.48 34.65
CA LEU A 582 -35.68 -15.71 33.87
C LEU A 582 -34.67 -15.85 32.71
N PHE A 583 -34.27 -14.73 32.10
CA PHE A 583 -33.35 -14.70 30.97
C PHE A 583 -31.93 -14.32 31.41
N THR A 584 -31.78 -13.39 32.37
CA THR A 584 -30.49 -12.89 32.83
C THR A 584 -29.80 -13.77 33.88
N GLU A 585 -30.57 -14.44 34.75
CA GLU A 585 -30.05 -15.32 35.83
C GLU A 585 -30.24 -16.80 35.50
N PHE A 586 -31.38 -17.17 34.91
CA PHE A 586 -31.75 -18.57 34.64
C PHE A 586 -31.55 -19.02 33.18
N GLY A 587 -31.11 -18.12 32.28
CA GLY A 587 -30.70 -18.46 30.91
C GLY A 587 -31.81 -18.98 29.98
N GLY A 588 -33.08 -18.70 30.26
CA GLY A 588 -34.17 -19.04 29.36
C GLY A 588 -34.08 -18.29 28.02
N ASP A 589 -34.32 -18.95 26.89
CA ASP A 589 -34.38 -18.26 25.58
C ASP A 589 -35.66 -17.39 25.54
N PRO A 590 -35.54 -16.05 25.37
CA PRO A 590 -36.72 -15.16 25.35
C PRO A 590 -37.71 -15.49 24.23
N ARG A 591 -37.23 -16.07 23.11
CA ARG A 591 -38.06 -16.42 21.95
C ARG A 591 -38.92 -17.66 22.22
N GLU A 592 -38.39 -18.61 22.98
CA GLU A 592 -39.13 -19.78 23.45
C GLU A 592 -40.28 -19.37 24.38
N HIS A 593 -40.04 -18.38 25.25
CA HIS A 593 -41.06 -17.87 26.16
C HIS A 593 -42.09 -17.00 25.45
N ALA A 594 -41.69 -16.22 24.43
CA ALA A 594 -42.62 -15.55 23.53
C ALA A 594 -43.56 -16.56 22.84
N LEU A 595 -43.02 -17.69 22.35
CA LEU A 595 -43.81 -18.78 21.76
C LEU A 595 -44.76 -19.45 22.76
N VAL A 596 -44.35 -19.63 24.02
CA VAL A 596 -45.25 -20.09 25.09
C VAL A 596 -46.41 -19.11 25.30
N GLY A 597 -46.14 -17.80 25.31
CA GLY A 597 -47.18 -16.77 25.39
C GLY A 597 -48.15 -16.78 24.20
N ILE A 598 -47.63 -16.88 22.97
CA ILE A 598 -48.46 -16.99 21.74
C ILE A 598 -49.33 -18.25 21.80
N ALA A 599 -48.74 -19.39 22.16
CA ALA A 599 -49.43 -20.66 22.27
C ALA A 599 -50.53 -20.64 23.35
N ASP A 600 -50.32 -19.96 24.47
CA ASP A 600 -51.32 -19.85 25.53
C ASP A 600 -52.46 -18.90 25.16
N PHE A 601 -52.14 -17.74 24.57
CA PHE A 601 -53.14 -16.83 23.99
C PHE A 601 -54.02 -17.55 22.95
N MET A 602 -53.43 -18.36 22.06
CA MET A 602 -54.18 -19.17 21.09
C MET A 602 -55.02 -20.26 21.77
N ARG A 603 -54.55 -20.85 22.88
CA ARG A 603 -55.28 -21.84 23.69
C ARG A 603 -56.51 -21.23 24.35
N GLU A 604 -56.35 -20.13 25.08
CA GLU A 604 -57.42 -19.44 25.79
C GLU A 604 -58.51 -18.93 24.84
N ARG A 605 -58.09 -18.22 23.77
CA ARG A 605 -59.01 -17.61 22.79
C ARG A 605 -59.78 -18.63 21.94
N ARG A 606 -59.52 -19.93 22.12
CA ARG A 606 -60.23 -21.07 21.52
C ARG A 606 -60.84 -22.03 22.54
N GLY A 607 -60.66 -21.81 23.84
CA GLY A 607 -61.15 -22.70 24.90
C GLY A 607 -60.58 -24.12 24.83
N SER A 608 -59.34 -24.28 24.34
CA SER A 608 -58.77 -25.60 24.06
C SER A 608 -58.13 -26.24 25.30
N SER A 609 -58.37 -27.54 25.48
CA SER A 609 -57.73 -28.36 26.52
C SER A 609 -56.36 -28.92 26.14
N ALA A 610 -55.85 -28.60 24.94
CA ALA A 610 -54.52 -29.00 24.50
C ALA A 610 -53.42 -28.40 25.39
N SER A 611 -52.31 -29.13 25.57
CA SER A 611 -51.17 -28.63 26.34
C SER A 611 -50.46 -27.51 25.58
N VAL A 612 -50.04 -26.45 26.28
CA VAL A 612 -49.29 -25.33 25.68
C VAL A 612 -48.02 -25.84 24.98
N SER A 613 -47.33 -26.82 25.57
CA SER A 613 -46.16 -27.47 24.96
C SER A 613 -46.46 -28.17 23.62
N SER A 614 -47.62 -28.82 23.48
CA SER A 614 -48.03 -29.38 22.18
C SER A 614 -48.35 -28.30 21.14
N ILE A 615 -48.92 -27.17 21.56
CA ILE A 615 -49.20 -26.03 20.66
C ILE A 615 -47.87 -25.37 20.23
N VAL A 616 -46.93 -25.13 21.14
CA VAL A 616 -45.59 -24.61 20.83
C VAL A 616 -44.85 -25.51 19.83
N ALA A 617 -44.91 -26.83 19.99
CA ALA A 617 -44.32 -27.77 19.04
C ALA A 617 -44.95 -27.64 17.64
N ASP A 618 -46.28 -27.52 17.58
CA ASP A 618 -47.02 -27.36 16.33
C ASP A 618 -46.70 -26.01 15.63
N LEU A 619 -46.64 -24.91 16.40
CA LEU A 619 -46.26 -23.57 15.90
C LEU A 619 -44.83 -23.60 15.33
N LYS A 620 -43.86 -24.24 16.00
CA LYS A 620 -42.50 -24.37 15.47
C LYS A 620 -42.44 -25.16 14.17
N VAL A 621 -43.15 -26.29 14.09
CA VAL A 621 -43.11 -27.17 12.90
C VAL A 621 -43.76 -26.52 11.68
N LYS A 622 -44.82 -25.73 11.88
CA LYS A 622 -45.68 -25.19 10.81
C LYS A 622 -45.46 -23.71 10.49
N CYS A 623 -45.14 -22.87 11.48
CA CYS A 623 -45.05 -21.41 11.34
C CYS A 623 -43.62 -20.86 11.40
N LEU A 624 -42.66 -21.61 11.96
CA LEU A 624 -41.25 -21.19 12.07
C LEU A 624 -40.28 -22.24 11.49
N PRO A 625 -40.41 -22.61 10.19
CA PRO A 625 -39.49 -23.57 9.56
C PRO A 625 -38.03 -23.06 9.55
N ASP A 626 -37.82 -21.76 9.49
CA ASP A 626 -36.47 -21.15 9.39
C ASP A 626 -35.75 -21.11 10.75
N GLN A 627 -36.46 -21.32 11.86
CA GLN A 627 -35.89 -21.50 13.20
C GLN A 627 -35.37 -22.92 13.47
N ARG A 628 -35.35 -23.80 12.45
CA ARG A 628 -34.94 -25.19 12.60
C ARG A 628 -33.46 -25.31 12.97
N VAL A 629 -33.22 -25.81 14.18
CA VAL A 629 -31.90 -26.17 14.70
C VAL A 629 -31.46 -27.52 14.14
N THR A 630 -31.26 -27.60 12.81
CA THR A 630 -30.66 -28.75 12.12
C THR A 630 -29.30 -28.37 11.54
N PRO A 631 -28.39 -29.34 11.29
CA PRO A 631 -27.08 -29.05 10.71
C PRO A 631 -27.19 -28.33 9.37
N ASP A 632 -28.03 -28.82 8.45
CA ASP A 632 -28.14 -28.27 7.09
C ASP A 632 -28.72 -26.85 7.07
N ALA A 633 -29.71 -26.57 7.93
CA ALA A 633 -30.31 -25.23 8.04
C ALA A 633 -29.32 -24.21 8.62
N LEU A 634 -28.59 -24.59 9.67
CA LEU A 634 -27.58 -23.72 10.28
C LEU A 634 -26.33 -23.55 9.41
N ALA A 635 -25.96 -24.55 8.61
CA ALA A 635 -24.93 -24.42 7.58
C ALA A 635 -25.35 -23.45 6.46
N ALA A 636 -26.61 -23.50 6.01
CA ALA A 636 -27.15 -22.55 5.02
C ALA A 636 -27.16 -21.10 5.55
N VAL A 637 -27.59 -20.90 6.80
CA VAL A 637 -27.51 -19.59 7.49
C VAL A 637 -26.06 -19.12 7.61
N ALA A 638 -25.14 -20.00 8.03
CA ALA A 638 -23.72 -19.68 8.15
C ALA A 638 -23.07 -19.32 6.80
N HIS A 639 -23.40 -20.03 5.72
CA HIS A 639 -22.95 -19.68 4.37
C HIS A 639 -23.45 -18.30 3.92
N SER A 640 -24.73 -18.00 4.14
CA SER A 640 -25.33 -16.69 3.80
C SER A 640 -24.68 -15.55 4.60
N LEU A 641 -24.51 -15.74 5.91
CA LEU A 641 -23.89 -14.78 6.81
C LEU A 641 -22.41 -14.53 6.45
N LEU A 642 -21.63 -15.59 6.18
CA LEU A 642 -20.25 -15.44 5.70
C LEU A 642 -20.19 -14.80 4.30
N GLY A 643 -21.20 -15.00 3.44
CA GLY A 643 -21.35 -14.26 2.18
C GLY A 643 -21.47 -12.75 2.41
N ARG A 644 -22.34 -12.34 3.34
CA ARG A 644 -22.48 -10.93 3.76
C ARG A 644 -21.20 -10.36 4.37
N VAL A 645 -20.54 -11.09 5.28
CA VAL A 645 -19.23 -10.68 5.85
C VAL A 645 -18.21 -10.39 4.74
N ARG A 646 -18.05 -11.31 3.77
CA ARG A 646 -17.13 -11.13 2.64
C ARG A 646 -17.50 -9.92 1.77
N SER A 647 -18.78 -9.71 1.51
CA SER A 647 -19.27 -8.54 0.75
C SER A 647 -18.92 -7.23 1.44
N VAL A 648 -19.09 -7.15 2.78
CA VAL A 648 -18.78 -5.97 3.59
C VAL A 648 -17.26 -5.78 3.76
N MET A 649 -16.46 -6.85 3.77
CA MET A 649 -14.98 -6.78 3.79
C MET A 649 -14.36 -6.39 2.43
N ARG A 650 -15.07 -6.60 1.31
CA ARG A 650 -14.53 -6.39 -0.06
C ARG A 650 -14.03 -4.96 -0.31
N PRO A 651 -14.75 -3.86 0.00
CA PRO A 651 -14.24 -2.50 -0.26
C PRO A 651 -12.96 -2.18 0.52
N VAL A 652 -12.87 -2.63 1.78
CA VAL A 652 -11.68 -2.50 2.63
C VAL A 652 -10.50 -3.25 2.02
N ILE A 653 -10.72 -4.50 1.59
CA ILE A 653 -9.66 -5.35 1.04
C ILE A 653 -9.18 -4.82 -0.31
N ALA A 654 -10.08 -4.39 -1.21
CA ALA A 654 -9.71 -3.74 -2.47
C ALA A 654 -8.78 -2.52 -2.24
N GLY A 655 -8.95 -1.82 -1.11
CA GLY A 655 -8.09 -0.72 -0.66
C GLY A 655 -6.59 -1.06 -0.60
N ASN A 656 -6.21 -2.33 -0.37
CA ASN A 656 -4.86 -2.84 -0.60
C ASN A 656 -4.85 -4.37 -0.77
N ALA A 657 -5.31 -4.87 -1.92
CA ALA A 657 -5.67 -6.28 -2.11
C ALA A 657 -4.52 -7.27 -1.86
N GLU A 658 -3.32 -7.00 -2.39
CA GLU A 658 -2.12 -7.82 -2.17
C GLU A 658 -1.61 -7.72 -0.73
N GLY A 659 -1.77 -6.57 -0.08
CA GLY A 659 -1.40 -6.35 1.31
C GLY A 659 -2.19 -7.28 2.22
N PHE A 660 -3.52 -7.25 2.12
CA PHE A 660 -4.37 -8.16 2.86
C PHE A 660 -4.14 -9.64 2.47
N TRP A 661 -3.93 -9.95 1.18
CA TRP A 661 -3.62 -11.32 0.75
C TRP A 661 -2.33 -11.87 1.38
N SER A 662 -1.30 -11.04 1.57
CA SER A 662 -0.04 -11.42 2.22
C SER A 662 -0.19 -11.79 3.70
N LEU A 663 -1.27 -11.34 4.37
CA LEU A 663 -1.58 -11.70 5.75
C LEU A 663 -2.28 -13.05 5.87
N VAL A 664 -2.87 -13.57 4.79
CA VAL A 664 -3.58 -14.86 4.76
C VAL A 664 -2.58 -16.02 4.82
N GLY A 665 -2.87 -17.05 5.62
CA GLY A 665 -2.00 -18.23 5.73
C GLY A 665 -1.99 -19.05 4.43
N LYS A 666 -0.89 -19.77 4.13
CA LYS A 666 -0.76 -20.48 2.84
C LYS A 666 -1.87 -21.52 2.60
N ASP A 667 -2.27 -22.26 3.63
CA ASP A 667 -3.39 -23.21 3.55
C ASP A 667 -4.72 -22.52 3.21
N ASP A 668 -4.96 -21.33 3.78
CA ASP A 668 -6.14 -20.50 3.50
C ASP A 668 -6.11 -19.90 2.08
N GLN A 669 -4.93 -19.47 1.61
CA GLN A 669 -4.73 -19.01 0.23
C GLN A 669 -5.07 -20.13 -0.77
N ASP A 670 -4.51 -21.32 -0.55
CA ASP A 670 -4.72 -22.50 -1.41
C ASP A 670 -6.18 -22.99 -1.34
N ALA A 671 -6.84 -22.90 -0.19
CA ALA A 671 -8.27 -23.18 -0.07
C ALA A 671 -9.14 -22.17 -0.83
N THR A 672 -8.74 -20.88 -0.84
CA THR A 672 -9.43 -19.81 -1.59
C THR A 672 -9.33 -20.05 -3.10
N GLU A 673 -8.13 -20.32 -3.60
CA GLU A 673 -7.87 -20.60 -5.03
C GLU A 673 -8.57 -21.89 -5.49
N GLN A 674 -8.52 -22.95 -4.68
CA GLN A 674 -9.24 -24.20 -4.94
C GLN A 674 -10.76 -24.02 -4.96
N ARG A 675 -11.31 -23.06 -4.22
CA ARG A 675 -12.73 -22.76 -4.27
C ARG A 675 -13.07 -22.01 -5.56
N TYR A 676 -12.32 -20.96 -5.88
CA TYR A 676 -12.47 -20.20 -7.13
C TYR A 676 -12.49 -21.13 -8.35
N ALA A 677 -11.52 -22.05 -8.44
CA ALA A 677 -11.41 -23.02 -9.53
C ALA A 677 -12.58 -24.02 -9.63
N ARG A 678 -13.39 -24.21 -8.58
CA ARG A 678 -14.59 -25.07 -8.60
C ARG A 678 -15.85 -24.33 -9.03
N GLU A 679 -15.89 -23.01 -8.89
CA GLU A 679 -17.05 -22.18 -9.26
C GLU A 679 -17.05 -21.81 -10.76
N GLY A 680 -15.94 -22.06 -11.47
CA GLY A 680 -15.92 -22.23 -12.93
C GLY A 680 -16.07 -20.94 -13.74
N LEU A 681 -15.31 -19.91 -13.37
CA LEU A 681 -15.46 -18.53 -13.86
C LEU A 681 -14.45 -18.17 -14.98
N ASP A 682 -14.87 -17.33 -15.93
CA ASP A 682 -14.08 -16.92 -17.10
C ASP A 682 -12.98 -15.88 -16.81
N ILE A 683 -12.83 -15.43 -15.57
CA ILE A 683 -11.86 -14.38 -15.19
C ILE A 683 -10.55 -15.02 -14.74
N PHE A 684 -9.41 -14.42 -15.11
CA PHE A 684 -8.10 -14.86 -14.63
C PHE A 684 -7.95 -14.63 -13.11
N TRP A 685 -7.43 -15.63 -12.40
CA TRP A 685 -7.25 -15.61 -10.95
C TRP A 685 -6.40 -14.41 -10.48
N ASP A 686 -5.34 -14.06 -11.19
CA ASP A 686 -4.51 -12.89 -10.89
C ASP A 686 -5.31 -11.58 -10.87
N THR A 687 -6.33 -11.43 -11.72
CA THR A 687 -7.22 -10.25 -11.71
C THR A 687 -8.09 -10.23 -10.45
N VAL A 688 -8.74 -11.37 -10.13
CA VAL A 688 -9.57 -11.54 -8.93
C VAL A 688 -8.77 -11.31 -7.64
N ARG A 689 -7.49 -11.69 -7.66
CA ARG A 689 -6.52 -11.46 -6.59
C ARG A 689 -6.14 -9.98 -6.47
N LEU A 690 -5.70 -9.34 -7.56
CA LEU A 690 -5.26 -7.94 -7.58
C LEU A 690 -6.38 -6.91 -7.34
N GLU A 691 -7.64 -7.25 -7.62
CA GLU A 691 -8.79 -6.36 -7.37
C GLU A 691 -9.39 -6.54 -5.96
N GLY A 692 -9.02 -7.58 -5.21
CA GLY A 692 -9.51 -7.87 -3.85
C GLY A 692 -10.70 -8.83 -3.79
N ASP A 693 -11.24 -9.22 -4.95
CA ASP A 693 -12.44 -10.06 -5.07
C ASP A 693 -12.24 -11.50 -4.56
N TRP A 694 -10.98 -11.93 -4.40
CA TRP A 694 -10.60 -13.18 -3.74
C TRP A 694 -11.27 -13.40 -2.37
N VAL A 695 -11.60 -12.32 -1.63
CA VAL A 695 -12.29 -12.43 -0.33
C VAL A 695 -13.63 -13.16 -0.46
N THR A 696 -14.32 -13.04 -1.59
CA THR A 696 -15.63 -13.69 -1.83
C THR A 696 -15.56 -15.22 -1.78
N TYR A 697 -14.37 -15.80 -1.99
CA TYR A 697 -14.10 -17.23 -1.90
C TYR A 697 -13.41 -17.64 -0.57
N ALA A 698 -12.83 -16.69 0.16
CA ALA A 698 -11.94 -16.96 1.29
C ALA A 698 -12.61 -17.71 2.47
N PRO A 699 -11.93 -18.68 3.11
CA PRO A 699 -12.49 -19.44 4.24
C PRO A 699 -12.64 -18.58 5.51
N ALA A 700 -13.45 -19.03 6.48
CA ALA A 700 -13.74 -18.24 7.69
C ALA A 700 -12.48 -18.02 8.58
N THR A 701 -11.54 -18.95 8.52
CA THR A 701 -10.18 -18.84 9.07
C THR A 701 -9.43 -17.62 8.52
N ALA A 702 -9.42 -17.42 7.21
CA ALA A 702 -8.81 -16.26 6.57
C ALA A 702 -9.44 -14.95 7.03
N LEU A 703 -10.78 -14.86 7.05
CA LEU A 703 -11.50 -13.67 7.51
C LEU A 703 -11.18 -13.33 8.96
N THR A 704 -11.11 -14.35 9.82
CA THR A 704 -10.70 -14.22 11.22
C THR A 704 -9.27 -13.72 11.36
N ARG A 705 -8.33 -14.30 10.59
CA ARG A 705 -6.91 -13.95 10.61
C ARG A 705 -6.67 -12.51 10.12
N LEU A 706 -7.36 -12.07 9.07
CA LEU A 706 -7.35 -10.69 8.59
C LEU A 706 -7.82 -9.72 9.69
N MET A 707 -8.95 -10.02 10.33
CA MET A 707 -9.50 -9.21 11.41
C MET A 707 -8.61 -9.21 12.67
N GLN A 708 -7.87 -10.29 12.95
CA GLN A 708 -6.90 -10.35 14.07
C GLN A 708 -5.60 -9.59 13.77
N GLN A 709 -5.09 -9.65 12.55
CA GLN A 709 -3.85 -8.97 12.16
C GLN A 709 -4.07 -7.46 11.88
N ARG A 710 -5.24 -7.07 11.36
CA ARG A 710 -5.60 -5.67 11.04
C ARG A 710 -6.96 -5.24 11.61
N PRO A 711 -7.18 -5.33 12.94
CA PRO A 711 -8.47 -5.02 13.55
C PRO A 711 -8.95 -3.58 13.29
N GLY A 712 -8.04 -2.60 13.27
CA GLY A 712 -8.38 -1.20 12.94
C GLY A 712 -8.83 -0.97 11.49
N ASP A 713 -8.70 -1.96 10.61
CA ASP A 713 -9.22 -1.91 9.24
C ASP A 713 -10.63 -2.51 9.10
N PHE A 714 -11.09 -3.32 10.08
CA PHE A 714 -12.39 -3.99 10.03
C PHE A 714 -13.37 -3.58 11.16
N LEU A 715 -12.88 -3.09 12.31
CA LEU A 715 -13.68 -2.63 13.44
C LEU A 715 -14.04 -1.13 13.32
N ASP A 716 -14.47 -0.50 14.42
CA ASP A 716 -14.89 0.92 14.48
C ASP A 716 -16.00 1.28 13.48
N GLY A 717 -16.92 0.34 13.21
CA GLY A 717 -18.07 0.54 12.33
C GLY A 717 -17.78 0.36 10.84
N LYS A 718 -16.56 -0.03 10.44
CA LYS A 718 -16.19 -0.30 9.04
C LYS A 718 -16.90 -1.56 8.53
N VAL A 719 -16.52 -2.73 9.07
CA VAL A 719 -17.15 -4.04 8.79
C VAL A 719 -17.94 -4.52 10.00
N PHE A 720 -17.43 -4.27 11.22
CA PHE A 720 -18.12 -4.59 12.45
C PHE A 720 -18.28 -3.35 13.35
N ARG A 721 -19.41 -3.29 14.06
CA ARG A 721 -19.83 -2.22 14.98
C ARG A 721 -18.93 -2.01 16.21
N PRO A 722 -18.26 -3.02 16.79
CA PRO A 722 -17.44 -2.82 17.99
C PRO A 722 -16.30 -1.81 17.79
N GLY A 723 -16.08 -0.99 18.80
CA GLY A 723 -14.93 -0.07 18.84
C GLY A 723 -13.59 -0.80 19.00
N TYR A 724 -12.54 -0.17 18.49
CA TYR A 724 -11.15 -0.62 18.62
C TYR A 724 -10.20 0.57 18.85
N ALA A 725 -10.17 1.53 17.93
CA ALA A 725 -9.23 2.66 17.98
C ALA A 725 -9.45 3.56 19.22
N ALA A 726 -10.70 3.71 19.67
CA ALA A 726 -11.06 4.51 20.83
C ALA A 726 -10.53 3.97 22.17
N PHE A 727 -10.17 2.68 22.26
CA PHE A 727 -9.58 2.12 23.47
C PHE A 727 -8.09 2.46 23.56
N ALA A 728 -7.67 3.06 24.67
CA ALA A 728 -6.25 3.27 24.99
C ALA A 728 -5.59 2.02 25.60
N ASP A 729 -6.37 1.13 26.23
CA ASP A 729 -5.90 -0.10 26.85
C ASP A 729 -5.77 -1.26 25.82
N PRO A 730 -4.59 -1.91 25.70
CA PRO A 730 -4.41 -3.07 24.84
C PRO A 730 -5.29 -4.28 25.20
N HIS A 731 -5.66 -4.47 26.47
CA HIS A 731 -6.50 -5.60 26.86
C HIS A 731 -7.95 -5.43 26.39
N ALA A 732 -8.53 -4.25 26.56
CA ALA A 732 -9.84 -3.89 26.00
C ALA A 732 -9.89 -4.06 24.46
N ARG A 733 -8.82 -3.65 23.75
CA ARG A 733 -8.65 -3.93 22.31
C ARG A 733 -8.69 -5.42 22.02
N SER A 734 -7.87 -6.21 22.72
CA SER A 734 -7.81 -7.67 22.55
C SER A 734 -9.14 -8.37 22.85
N LEU A 735 -9.95 -7.87 23.80
CA LEU A 735 -11.28 -8.40 24.09
C LEU A 735 -12.28 -8.11 22.96
N SER A 736 -12.25 -6.90 22.40
CA SER A 736 -13.11 -6.52 21.25
C SER A 736 -12.84 -7.41 20.03
N VAL A 737 -11.55 -7.59 19.69
CA VAL A 737 -11.08 -8.48 18.62
C VAL A 737 -11.44 -9.94 18.91
N GLY A 738 -11.14 -10.43 20.12
CA GLY A 738 -11.39 -11.82 20.53
C GLY A 738 -12.86 -12.22 20.48
N ARG A 739 -13.78 -11.29 20.76
CA ARG A 739 -15.23 -11.51 20.69
C ARG A 739 -15.70 -11.82 19.26
N ILE A 740 -15.34 -10.99 18.28
CA ILE A 740 -15.73 -11.18 16.88
C ILE A 740 -14.98 -12.37 16.24
N ALA A 741 -13.71 -12.58 16.58
CA ALA A 741 -12.99 -13.80 16.20
C ALA A 741 -13.69 -15.07 16.71
N GLY A 742 -14.20 -15.06 17.94
CA GLY A 742 -14.96 -16.18 18.50
C GLY A 742 -16.22 -16.51 17.68
N TYR A 743 -17.00 -15.49 17.31
CA TYR A 743 -18.19 -15.69 16.49
C TYR A 743 -17.86 -16.16 15.07
N LEU A 744 -16.87 -15.55 14.40
CA LEU A 744 -16.43 -15.95 13.06
C LEU A 744 -15.97 -17.41 12.99
N ASN A 745 -15.21 -17.88 13.99
CA ASN A 745 -14.78 -19.27 14.09
C ASN A 745 -15.98 -20.23 14.27
N ASP A 746 -16.93 -19.91 15.14
CA ASP A 746 -18.13 -20.74 15.36
C ASP A 746 -19.01 -20.83 14.10
N VAL A 747 -19.16 -19.72 13.37
CA VAL A 747 -19.92 -19.67 12.11
C VAL A 747 -19.19 -20.43 10.99
N GLY A 748 -17.84 -20.32 10.91
CA GLY A 748 -17.03 -21.14 10.01
C GLY A 748 -17.17 -22.63 10.28
N LEU A 749 -17.11 -23.03 11.56
CA LEU A 749 -17.32 -24.41 11.98
C LEU A 749 -18.72 -24.94 11.66
N LEU A 750 -19.76 -24.10 11.64
CA LEU A 750 -21.09 -24.50 11.14
C LEU A 750 -21.08 -24.70 9.62
N ALA A 751 -20.45 -23.80 8.87
CA ALA A 751 -20.42 -23.82 7.41
C ALA A 751 -19.63 -25.01 6.81
N GLU A 752 -18.64 -25.55 7.52
CA GLU A 752 -17.69 -26.53 6.95
C GLU A 752 -17.85 -27.97 7.50
N ARG A 753 -18.66 -28.18 8.53
CA ARG A 753 -18.79 -29.49 9.21
C ARG A 753 -19.59 -30.53 8.43
N ARG A 754 -19.12 -31.79 8.51
CA ARG A 754 -19.76 -32.98 7.90
C ARG A 754 -20.24 -34.05 8.90
N THR A 755 -19.92 -33.89 10.18
CA THR A 755 -20.28 -34.85 11.26
C THR A 755 -21.44 -34.32 12.09
N PRO A 756 -22.38 -35.17 12.55
CA PRO A 756 -23.54 -34.74 13.32
C PRO A 756 -23.12 -34.08 14.65
N PRO A 757 -23.40 -32.77 14.84
CA PRO A 757 -23.08 -32.04 16.06
C PRO A 757 -24.05 -32.38 17.20
N ARG A 758 -23.67 -32.05 18.45
CA ARG A 758 -24.57 -32.15 19.61
C ARG A 758 -25.61 -31.02 19.58
N PRO A 759 -26.77 -31.16 20.26
CA PRO A 759 -27.76 -30.08 20.38
C PRO A 759 -27.17 -28.78 20.94
N ASP A 760 -26.21 -28.89 21.87
CA ASP A 760 -25.52 -27.76 22.49
C ASP A 760 -24.57 -27.06 21.50
N ASP A 761 -23.88 -27.82 20.65
CA ASP A 761 -23.01 -27.29 19.59
C ASP A 761 -23.83 -26.48 18.57
N LEU A 762 -24.98 -27.01 18.14
CA LEU A 762 -25.91 -26.32 17.23
C LEU A 762 -26.50 -25.06 17.90
N SER A 763 -26.79 -25.13 19.19
CA SER A 763 -27.34 -24.00 19.95
C SER A 763 -26.32 -22.87 20.11
N ARG A 764 -25.05 -23.21 20.43
CA ARG A 764 -23.92 -22.25 20.40
C ARG A 764 -23.75 -21.66 19.02
N GLY A 765 -23.69 -22.47 17.97
CA GLY A 765 -23.56 -22.00 16.59
C GLY A 765 -24.70 -21.04 16.18
N ARG A 766 -25.96 -21.37 16.49
CA ARG A 766 -27.13 -20.50 16.26
C ARG A 766 -26.98 -19.14 16.96
N LEU A 767 -26.48 -19.12 18.20
CA LEU A 767 -26.22 -17.89 18.93
C LEU A 767 -25.07 -17.09 18.29
N SER A 768 -23.97 -17.74 17.92
CA SER A 768 -22.83 -17.08 17.25
C SER A 768 -23.19 -16.50 15.88
N CYS A 769 -24.08 -17.14 15.10
CA CYS A 769 -24.65 -16.53 13.88
C CYS A 769 -25.40 -15.23 14.19
N ARG A 770 -26.37 -15.27 15.13
CA ARG A 770 -27.16 -14.08 15.52
C ARG A 770 -26.29 -12.95 16.07
N LEU A 771 -25.28 -13.28 16.88
CA LEU A 771 -24.37 -12.30 17.47
C LEU A 771 -23.47 -11.66 16.41
N LEU A 772 -22.88 -12.44 15.51
CA LEU A 772 -22.09 -11.91 14.39
C LEU A 772 -22.93 -11.03 13.46
N GLU A 773 -24.19 -11.42 13.19
CA GLU A 773 -25.14 -10.63 12.41
C GLU A 773 -25.47 -9.28 13.08
N SER A 774 -25.72 -9.27 14.39
CA SER A 774 -26.00 -8.04 15.14
C SER A 774 -24.79 -7.07 15.22
N GLU A 775 -23.59 -7.58 14.99
CA GLU A 775 -22.33 -6.81 15.05
C GLU A 775 -21.83 -6.38 13.66
N LEU A 776 -22.44 -6.79 12.55
CA LEU A 776 -22.10 -6.34 11.19
C LEU A 776 -22.56 -4.90 10.92
N SER A 777 -21.73 -4.08 10.27
CA SER A 777 -22.15 -2.75 9.81
C SER A 777 -23.19 -2.83 8.69
N GLU A 778 -24.19 -1.95 8.73
CA GLU A 778 -25.16 -1.77 7.62
C GLU A 778 -24.63 -0.82 6.54
N ALA A 779 -23.69 0.06 6.90
CA ALA A 779 -23.15 1.16 6.08
C ALA A 779 -22.17 0.72 4.94
N ALA A 780 -22.37 -0.48 4.40
CA ALA A 780 -21.59 -1.08 3.31
C ALA A 780 -22.49 -1.79 2.27
N LEU A 781 -23.79 -1.45 2.26
CA LEU A 781 -24.77 -1.89 1.25
C LEU A 781 -25.35 -0.73 0.42
N ASP A 782 -25.02 0.52 0.78
CA ASP A 782 -25.45 1.77 0.12
C ASP A 782 -24.24 2.51 -0.51
N ASP A 783 -23.54 1.89 -1.47
CA ASP A 783 -22.57 2.52 -2.40
C ASP A 783 -22.41 1.66 -3.67
#